data_AF-A0A6J8CPE9-F1
#
_entry.id   AF-A0A6J8CPE9-F1
#
_cell.length_a   1.000
_cell.length_b   1.000
_cell.length_c   1.000
_cell.angle_alpha   90.00
_cell.angle_beta   90.00
_cell.angle_gamma   90.00
#
_symmetry.space_group_name_H-M   'P 1'
#
loop_
_entity.id
_entity.type
_entity.pdbx_description
1 polymer ?
#
loop_
_entity_poly.entity_id
_entity_poly.type
_entity_poly.pdbx_seq_one_letter_code
_entity_poly.pdbx_strand_id
1 'polypeptide(L)'
;MRLLLAISLLVTGTLAVVSDHQFEMLAKKVEDLTRQLMLTELSIGERARADADSGIKQIRTTNDGTKSYFTQTHSYNSVCSIHEHSNYDRTVGMGEFIATMNGVEFRTRHNDYKLRMPSKTSKNYNQQDDIPFPPVPPSVLAKRNLQEQVHEMQNYFRAFAFQNHNFRDYRPYFKPVLCYLEGTWTTSTKSIDEPFQSDRHSIDAESWFDLQEKIRFTSYTGGKHYLENFSYLPTTIMNMINGTPEYAQWNYRISCHPLSFDLPLSAIKPVDDMAGRIAHKMNLTRYAHTRSARFTLARRFGRENHFQWEDGFGNFKDSAYHNGLLDKIMNEIPGKDNYGAVLHDNTFGMDTLDPRKVNATLLNTAYYHRRFKHDKKGAMGIRDVHRGFSDSNLFVAQTSNPKVAPMKIHYCAKNEHTHHKECKTEAVRYTYAIPLELIYLTPLFSWNPHNLKYVDRRDRKGQQAIIEGGKRNGGTTVDKAYNGTSFKLFYKTPVEFFHGTNVDKDKADTDRGAVGVLDRHGALKKVVSSGQRITLPDIPGVGKLRLRYPIMPLTREGNQVGKELDAVKDVLNHLKNFGGYLDQKPSALAGSALTQADSHFRTSVTNQDPPGHHFHELYIDYDDMQDLAKGLTVTVGTTTDNSHSHQLEISYDANTHTYKIHKCDGKATCWDGHSAVLYSMD
;
A
#
# COMPACT_ATOMS: atom_id res chain seq x y z
N MET A 1 -65.51 -19.43 41.33
CA MET A 1 -64.45 -19.79 42.30
C MET A 1 -63.66 -21.06 41.98
N ARG A 2 -64.18 -22.05 41.23
CA ARG A 2 -63.42 -23.26 40.85
C ARG A 2 -62.48 -23.10 39.64
N LEU A 3 -62.61 -22.03 38.85
CA LEU A 3 -61.73 -21.75 37.71
C LEU A 3 -60.43 -21.00 38.11
N LEU A 4 -60.46 -20.25 39.22
CA LEU A 4 -59.30 -19.50 39.74
C LEU A 4 -58.30 -20.40 40.49
N LEU A 5 -58.75 -21.51 41.07
CA LEU A 5 -57.87 -22.52 41.69
C LEU A 5 -57.20 -23.45 40.67
N ALA A 6 -57.81 -23.66 39.49
CA ALA A 6 -57.18 -24.42 38.41
C ALA A 6 -56.04 -23.62 37.73
N ILE A 7 -56.16 -22.29 37.65
CA ILE A 7 -55.11 -21.43 37.07
C ILE A 7 -53.96 -21.22 38.06
N SER A 8 -54.21 -21.18 39.38
CA SER A 8 -53.10 -21.11 40.35
C SER A 8 -52.29 -22.42 40.41
N LEU A 9 -52.92 -23.59 40.20
CA LEU A 9 -52.20 -24.87 40.13
C LEU A 9 -51.47 -25.10 38.80
N LEU A 10 -51.92 -24.49 37.70
CA LEU A 10 -51.21 -24.54 36.40
C LEU A 10 -50.04 -23.56 36.32
N VAL A 11 -50.02 -22.50 37.13
CA VAL A 11 -48.89 -21.55 37.20
C VAL A 11 -47.83 -21.99 38.24
N THR A 12 -48.16 -22.87 39.18
CA THR A 12 -47.15 -23.51 40.06
C THR A 12 -46.57 -24.81 39.50
N GLY A 13 -47.09 -25.33 38.38
CA GLY A 13 -46.71 -26.64 37.82
C GLY A 13 -45.68 -26.62 36.70
N THR A 14 -45.30 -25.45 36.19
CA THR A 14 -44.31 -25.32 35.10
C THR A 14 -43.38 -24.12 35.28
N LEU A 15 -43.05 -23.77 36.53
CA LEU A 15 -41.66 -23.40 36.79
C LEU A 15 -40.90 -24.71 36.77
N ALA A 16 -40.54 -25.17 35.57
CA ALA A 16 -39.42 -26.07 35.43
C ALA A 16 -38.27 -25.35 36.12
N VAL A 17 -37.98 -25.75 37.36
CA VAL A 17 -36.73 -25.47 38.01
C VAL A 17 -35.72 -26.08 37.06
N VAL A 18 -35.20 -25.26 36.14
CA VAL A 18 -33.94 -25.56 35.48
C VAL A 18 -33.04 -25.83 36.67
N SER A 19 -32.71 -27.10 36.90
CA SER A 19 -31.89 -27.44 38.06
C SER A 19 -30.61 -26.61 37.94
N ASP A 20 -30.03 -26.17 39.06
CA ASP A 20 -28.79 -25.40 39.03
C ASP A 20 -27.74 -26.10 38.13
N HIS A 21 -27.77 -27.43 38.12
CA HIS A 21 -27.00 -28.27 37.20
C HIS A 21 -27.28 -28.04 35.70
N GLN A 22 -28.54 -27.92 35.27
CA GLN A 22 -28.88 -27.60 33.87
C GLN A 22 -28.45 -26.17 33.48
N PHE A 23 -28.54 -25.22 34.41
CA PHE A 23 -28.07 -23.85 34.19
C PHE A 23 -26.54 -23.78 34.09
N GLU A 24 -25.83 -24.47 34.97
CA GLU A 24 -24.37 -24.62 34.93
C GLU A 24 -23.90 -25.30 33.64
N MET A 25 -24.58 -26.37 33.21
CA MET A 25 -24.28 -27.02 31.93
C MET A 25 -24.51 -26.10 30.74
N LEU A 26 -25.57 -25.29 30.75
CA LEU A 26 -25.83 -24.31 29.69
C LEU A 26 -24.75 -23.22 29.68
N ALA A 27 -24.39 -22.66 30.84
CA ALA A 27 -23.35 -21.65 30.97
C ALA A 27 -22.00 -22.18 30.44
N LYS A 28 -21.65 -23.42 30.80
CA LYS A 28 -20.44 -24.09 30.29
C LYS A 28 -20.49 -24.28 28.77
N LYS A 29 -21.61 -24.74 28.21
CA LYS A 29 -21.77 -24.88 26.75
C LYS A 29 -21.66 -23.55 26.01
N VAL A 30 -22.21 -22.47 26.58
CA VAL A 30 -22.08 -21.11 26.01
C VAL A 30 -20.63 -20.64 26.08
N GLU A 31 -19.92 -20.90 27.18
CA GLU A 31 -18.49 -20.61 27.28
C GLU A 31 -17.66 -21.38 26.25
N ASP A 32 -17.89 -22.69 26.13
CA ASP A 32 -17.20 -23.55 25.15
C ASP A 32 -17.46 -23.07 23.71
N LEU A 33 -18.72 -22.73 23.37
CA LEU A 33 -19.07 -22.17 22.07
C LEU A 33 -18.39 -20.82 21.82
N THR A 34 -18.31 -19.97 22.85
CA THR A 34 -17.65 -18.66 22.74
C THR A 34 -16.14 -18.81 22.53
N ARG A 35 -15.50 -19.76 23.22
CA ARG A 35 -14.09 -20.11 22.99
C ARG A 35 -13.88 -20.66 21.58
N GLN A 36 -14.81 -21.46 21.06
CA GLN A 36 -14.75 -21.94 19.68
C GLN A 36 -14.86 -20.79 18.67
N LEU A 37 -15.70 -19.78 18.93
CA LEU A 37 -15.77 -18.56 18.12
C LEU A 37 -14.45 -17.78 18.14
N MET A 38 -13.84 -17.60 19.31
CA MET A 38 -12.49 -16.98 19.42
C MET A 38 -11.46 -17.72 18.56
N LEU A 39 -11.44 -19.05 18.60
CA LEU A 39 -10.53 -19.86 17.79
C LEU A 39 -10.83 -19.76 16.29
N THR A 40 -12.12 -19.63 15.93
CA THR A 40 -12.52 -19.42 14.54
C THR A 40 -12.06 -18.06 14.01
N GLU A 41 -12.21 -17.00 14.81
CA GLU A 41 -11.68 -15.66 14.49
C GLU A 41 -10.16 -15.68 14.36
N LEU A 42 -9.46 -16.36 15.27
CA LEU A 42 -8.02 -16.54 15.18
C LEU A 42 -7.63 -17.28 13.90
N SER A 43 -8.33 -18.35 13.54
CA SER A 43 -8.09 -19.12 12.31
C SER A 43 -8.26 -18.26 11.05
N ILE A 44 -9.29 -17.40 11.01
CA ILE A 44 -9.47 -16.43 9.91
C ILE A 44 -8.30 -15.43 9.86
N GLY A 45 -7.86 -14.93 11.02
CA GLY A 45 -6.71 -14.02 11.10
C GLY A 45 -5.39 -14.68 10.69
N GLU A 46 -5.15 -15.92 11.11
CA GLU A 46 -3.98 -16.72 10.73
C GLU A 46 -3.98 -17.00 9.23
N ARG A 47 -5.14 -17.35 8.66
CA ARG A 47 -5.28 -17.47 7.22
C ARG A 47 -4.88 -16.16 6.53
N ALA A 48 -5.40 -15.02 6.96
CA ALA A 48 -5.03 -13.73 6.37
C ALA A 48 -3.52 -13.42 6.48
N ARG A 49 -2.83 -13.83 7.56
CA ARG A 49 -1.37 -13.69 7.72
C ARG A 49 -0.57 -14.66 6.84
N ALA A 50 -1.12 -15.85 6.58
CA ALA A 50 -0.49 -16.87 5.75
C ALA A 50 -0.66 -16.57 4.25
N ASP A 51 -1.83 -16.08 3.88
CA ASP A 51 -2.23 -15.67 2.55
C ASP A 51 -1.37 -14.46 2.10
N ALA A 52 -1.29 -13.38 2.89
CA ALA A 52 -0.55 -12.19 2.46
C ALA A 52 0.07 -11.35 3.60
N ASP A 53 1.07 -10.55 3.23
CA ASP A 53 1.61 -9.50 4.10
C ASP A 53 0.59 -8.39 4.38
N SER A 54 0.77 -7.68 5.49
CA SER A 54 0.03 -6.45 5.80
C SER A 54 0.23 -5.40 4.69
N GLY A 55 -0.84 -4.67 4.37
CA GLY A 55 -0.82 -3.67 3.31
C GLY A 55 -2.19 -3.17 2.90
N ILE A 56 -2.20 -2.34 1.86
CA ILE A 56 -3.43 -1.87 1.22
C ILE A 56 -3.93 -2.92 0.24
N LYS A 57 -5.20 -3.30 0.37
CA LYS A 57 -5.86 -4.33 -0.43
C LYS A 57 -6.68 -3.73 -1.57
N GLN A 58 -7.46 -2.69 -1.32
CA GLN A 58 -8.37 -2.16 -2.34
C GLN A 58 -8.85 -0.74 -2.02
N ILE A 59 -9.02 0.09 -3.05
CA ILE A 59 -9.76 1.35 -3.02
C ILE A 59 -11.17 1.11 -3.58
N ARG A 60 -12.07 2.05 -3.32
CA ARG A 60 -13.43 2.00 -3.88
C ARG A 60 -13.38 1.89 -5.41
N THR A 61 -14.06 0.89 -5.96
CA THR A 61 -14.22 0.70 -7.40
C THR A 61 -15.24 1.68 -8.00
N THR A 62 -14.82 2.45 -9.00
CA THR A 62 -15.61 3.40 -9.79
C THR A 62 -15.48 3.16 -11.30
N ASN A 63 -14.50 2.37 -11.70
CA ASN A 63 -14.20 2.03 -13.09
C ASN A 63 -14.13 0.52 -13.20
N ASP A 64 -14.60 0.02 -14.33
CA ASP A 64 -14.56 -1.39 -14.68
C ASP A 64 -14.30 -1.53 -16.19
N GLY A 65 -14.02 -2.75 -16.66
CA GLY A 65 -13.87 -3.01 -18.08
C GLY A 65 -13.78 -4.49 -18.43
N THR A 66 -13.62 -4.78 -19.72
CA THR A 66 -13.59 -6.15 -20.26
C THR A 66 -12.32 -6.93 -19.89
N LYS A 67 -11.30 -6.24 -19.36
CA LYS A 67 -10.05 -6.82 -18.86
C LYS A 67 -9.91 -6.43 -17.40
N SER A 68 -9.38 -7.35 -16.60
CA SER A 68 -9.18 -7.17 -15.14
C SER A 68 -8.37 -5.92 -14.80
N TYR A 69 -7.44 -5.49 -15.66
CA TYR A 69 -6.65 -4.28 -15.45
C TYR A 69 -7.37 -2.95 -15.64
N PHE A 70 -8.60 -2.96 -16.15
CA PHE A 70 -9.46 -1.79 -16.16
C PHE A 70 -10.21 -1.56 -14.84
N THR A 71 -10.31 -2.59 -13.98
CA THR A 71 -10.92 -2.49 -12.66
C THR A 71 -9.93 -1.92 -11.64
N GLN A 72 -10.42 -1.18 -10.66
CA GLN A 72 -9.58 -0.53 -9.65
C GLN A 72 -9.16 -1.48 -8.52
N THR A 73 -7.92 -1.39 -8.06
CA THR A 73 -7.41 -2.14 -6.89
C THR A 73 -6.81 -1.19 -5.87
N HIS A 74 -5.49 -1.16 -5.64
CA HIS A 74 -4.84 -0.14 -4.82
C HIS A 74 -4.60 1.18 -5.59
N SER A 75 -4.65 1.10 -6.93
CA SER A 75 -4.40 2.18 -7.88
C SER A 75 -5.38 2.09 -9.07
N TYR A 76 -5.67 3.23 -9.67
CA TYR A 76 -6.17 3.36 -11.05
C TYR A 76 -5.94 4.79 -11.56
N ASN A 77 -6.81 5.73 -11.22
CA ASN A 77 -6.62 7.17 -11.47
C ASN A 77 -5.80 7.86 -10.38
N SER A 78 -5.84 7.30 -9.18
CA SER A 78 -5.05 7.72 -8.02
C SER A 78 -4.77 6.51 -7.14
N VAL A 79 -3.59 6.46 -6.56
CA VAL A 79 -3.22 5.41 -5.61
C VAL A 79 -3.81 5.74 -4.23
N CYS A 80 -4.43 4.79 -3.53
CA CYS A 80 -5.16 5.05 -2.28
C CYS A 80 -6.16 6.21 -2.35
N SER A 81 -6.68 6.51 -3.54
CA SER A 81 -7.56 7.65 -3.77
C SER A 81 -7.00 8.99 -3.26
N ILE A 82 -5.68 9.21 -3.36
CA ILE A 82 -5.06 10.49 -2.97
C ILE A 82 -5.54 11.63 -3.87
N HIS A 83 -5.76 12.78 -3.26
CA HIS A 83 -6.27 13.99 -3.91
C HIS A 83 -5.81 15.24 -3.13
N GLU A 84 -6.19 16.44 -3.59
CA GLU A 84 -5.66 17.72 -3.12
C GLU A 84 -6.62 18.54 -2.24
N HIS A 85 -6.13 18.91 -1.06
CA HIS A 85 -6.75 19.88 -0.15
C HIS A 85 -5.79 21.03 0.15
N SER A 86 -5.09 21.52 -0.87
CA SER A 86 -4.07 22.57 -0.73
C SER A 86 -4.62 23.90 -0.16
N ASN A 87 -5.92 24.14 -0.26
CA ASN A 87 -6.59 25.28 0.38
C ASN A 87 -6.78 25.11 1.90
N TYR A 88 -6.39 23.97 2.47
CA TYR A 88 -6.29 23.75 3.91
C TYR A 88 -4.82 23.78 4.34
N ASP A 89 -4.56 24.19 5.59
CA ASP A 89 -3.19 24.37 6.07
C ASP A 89 -2.42 23.05 6.24
N ARG A 90 -3.10 21.98 6.66
CA ARG A 90 -2.49 20.71 7.10
C ARG A 90 -3.17 19.47 6.58
N THR A 91 -4.25 19.62 5.81
CA THR A 91 -5.06 18.51 5.35
C THR A 91 -4.42 17.85 4.14
N VAL A 92 -4.29 16.54 4.21
CA VAL A 92 -3.73 15.70 3.17
C VAL A 92 -4.85 14.80 2.66
N GLY A 93 -5.23 14.99 1.39
CA GLY A 93 -6.36 14.27 0.78
C GLY A 93 -6.02 12.80 0.55
N MET A 94 -6.87 11.93 1.09
CA MET A 94 -6.79 10.48 0.93
C MET A 94 -8.19 9.87 1.12
N GLY A 95 -8.66 9.13 0.12
CA GLY A 95 -9.98 8.51 0.15
C GLY A 95 -10.06 7.26 1.03
N GLU A 96 -11.15 6.53 0.87
CA GLU A 96 -11.40 5.25 1.54
C GLU A 96 -10.57 4.12 0.93
N PHE A 97 -10.06 3.23 1.78
CA PHE A 97 -9.43 1.99 1.34
C PHE A 97 -9.68 0.84 2.33
N ILE A 98 -9.47 -0.37 1.84
CA ILE A 98 -9.42 -1.60 2.62
C ILE A 98 -7.95 -1.93 2.86
N ALA A 99 -7.61 -2.22 4.11
CA ALA A 99 -6.28 -2.63 4.52
C ALA A 99 -6.34 -3.94 5.30
N THR A 100 -5.27 -4.71 5.19
CA THR A 100 -4.98 -5.86 6.05
C THR A 100 -3.81 -5.49 6.96
N MET A 101 -3.97 -5.63 8.27
CA MET A 101 -2.92 -5.35 9.23
C MET A 101 -2.90 -6.40 10.33
N ASN A 102 -1.78 -7.14 10.44
CA ASN A 102 -1.62 -8.26 11.36
C ASN A 102 -2.82 -9.24 11.32
N GLY A 103 -3.23 -9.65 10.11
CA GLY A 103 -4.37 -10.56 9.90
C GLY A 103 -5.76 -9.95 10.06
N VAL A 104 -5.88 -8.64 10.33
CA VAL A 104 -7.17 -7.94 10.46
C VAL A 104 -7.48 -7.18 9.18
N GLU A 105 -8.57 -7.53 8.51
CA GLU A 105 -9.09 -6.79 7.36
C GLU A 105 -10.14 -5.76 7.79
N PHE A 106 -9.95 -4.50 7.39
CA PHE A 106 -10.85 -3.40 7.76
C PHE A 106 -10.95 -2.37 6.64
N ARG A 107 -12.06 -1.62 6.61
CA ARG A 107 -12.31 -0.54 5.63
C ARG A 107 -12.31 0.79 6.34
N THR A 108 -11.48 1.72 5.89
CA THR A 108 -11.47 3.08 6.43
C THR A 108 -12.68 3.88 5.96
N ARG A 109 -13.04 4.93 6.70
CA ARG A 109 -13.80 6.06 6.13
C ARG A 109 -12.92 6.85 5.16
N HIS A 110 -13.47 7.85 4.49
CA HIS A 110 -12.67 8.82 3.75
C HIS A 110 -11.74 9.52 4.74
N ASN A 111 -10.43 9.56 4.46
CA ASN A 111 -9.45 9.80 5.51
C ASN A 111 -9.15 11.29 5.74
N ASP A 112 -8.88 12.07 4.68
CA ASP A 112 -8.53 13.51 4.74
C ASP A 112 -7.82 13.91 6.03
N TYR A 113 -6.67 13.28 6.26
CA TYR A 113 -5.98 13.34 7.54
C TYR A 113 -5.13 14.61 7.65
N LYS A 114 -4.69 14.93 8.87
CA LYS A 114 -3.83 16.09 9.12
C LYS A 114 -2.38 15.71 9.32
N LEU A 115 -1.48 16.60 8.91
CA LEU A 115 -0.05 16.56 9.22
C LEU A 115 0.18 16.76 10.74
N ARG A 116 0.03 15.67 11.49
CA ARG A 116 0.15 15.60 12.95
C ARG A 116 0.99 14.43 13.38
N MET A 117 1.78 14.66 14.44
CA MET A 117 2.64 13.66 15.04
C MET A 117 2.14 13.24 16.42
N PRO A 118 2.54 12.06 16.93
CA PRO A 118 2.31 11.71 18.34
C PRO A 118 2.75 12.84 19.27
N SER A 119 2.07 13.03 20.39
CA SER A 119 2.39 14.17 21.26
C SER A 119 3.81 14.09 21.83
N LYS A 120 4.51 15.22 21.87
CA LYS A 120 5.83 15.32 22.50
C LYS A 120 5.76 15.52 24.00
N THR A 121 4.59 15.88 24.52
CA THR A 121 4.40 16.32 25.92
C THR A 121 3.38 15.50 26.68
N SER A 122 2.46 14.82 25.99
CA SER A 122 1.40 14.02 26.60
C SER A 122 1.58 12.52 26.34
N LYS A 123 1.24 11.70 27.33
CA LYS A 123 1.13 10.23 27.20
C LYS A 123 -0.31 9.77 26.94
N ASN A 124 -1.24 10.71 26.77
CA ASN A 124 -2.66 10.38 26.62
C ASN A 124 -2.93 9.64 25.31
N TYR A 125 -3.91 8.74 25.36
CA TYR A 125 -4.33 7.96 24.20
C TYR A 125 -4.72 8.86 23.03
N ASN A 126 -4.20 8.56 21.84
CA ASN A 126 -4.44 9.31 20.60
C ASN A 126 -4.06 10.81 20.62
N GLN A 127 -3.39 11.30 21.65
CA GLN A 127 -2.97 12.70 21.69
C GLN A 127 -1.89 12.96 20.61
N GLN A 128 -2.10 14.03 19.84
CA GLN A 128 -1.24 14.42 18.73
C GLN A 128 -0.93 15.91 18.79
N ASP A 129 0.24 16.27 18.28
CA ASP A 129 0.68 17.65 18.09
C ASP A 129 0.76 17.99 16.59
N ASP A 130 0.50 19.24 16.24
CA ASP A 130 0.68 19.72 14.87
C ASP A 130 2.17 19.69 14.48
N ILE A 131 2.50 19.18 13.30
CA ILE A 131 3.88 19.20 12.80
C ILE A 131 4.28 20.66 12.50
N PRO A 132 5.38 21.21 13.04
CA PRO A 132 5.74 22.59 12.77
C PRO A 132 5.99 22.81 11.28
N PHE A 133 5.47 23.91 10.74
CA PHE A 133 5.75 24.26 9.35
C PHE A 133 7.22 24.70 9.20
N PRO A 134 7.89 24.36 8.08
CA PRO A 134 9.24 24.83 7.84
C PRO A 134 9.29 26.37 7.83
N PRO A 135 10.36 26.98 8.34
CA PRO A 135 10.53 28.42 8.26
C PRO A 135 10.74 28.88 6.82
N VAL A 136 10.53 30.18 6.57
CA VAL A 136 10.91 30.81 5.30
C VAL A 136 12.42 31.05 5.31
N PRO A 137 13.16 30.77 4.22
CA PRO A 137 14.58 31.08 4.15
C PRO A 137 14.85 32.57 4.42
N PRO A 138 15.83 32.92 5.28
CA PRO A 138 16.14 34.32 5.57
C PRO A 138 16.53 35.14 4.34
N SER A 139 17.19 34.53 3.34
CA SER A 139 17.57 35.20 2.10
C SER A 139 16.36 35.61 1.24
N VAL A 140 15.24 34.91 1.36
CA VAL A 140 13.96 35.30 0.74
C VAL A 140 13.42 36.53 1.47
N LEU A 141 13.32 36.49 2.80
CA LEU A 141 12.78 37.61 3.58
C LEU A 141 13.62 38.89 3.49
N ALA A 142 14.91 38.76 3.21
CA ALA A 142 15.83 39.88 3.04
C ALA A 142 15.66 40.65 1.71
N LYS A 143 14.89 40.12 0.74
CA LYS A 143 14.67 40.82 -0.55
C LYS A 143 13.73 42.00 -0.40
N ARG A 144 14.00 43.06 -1.16
CA ARG A 144 13.33 44.38 -0.99
C ARG A 144 11.90 44.39 -1.50
N ASN A 145 11.63 43.63 -2.56
CA ASN A 145 10.33 43.60 -3.22
C ASN A 145 9.86 42.16 -3.46
N LEU A 146 8.56 42.02 -3.74
CA LEU A 146 7.91 40.73 -3.95
C LEU A 146 8.53 39.92 -5.09
N GLN A 147 8.87 40.56 -6.21
CA GLN A 147 9.40 39.88 -7.39
C GLN A 147 10.76 39.23 -7.09
N GLU A 148 11.63 39.93 -6.36
CA GLU A 148 12.89 39.38 -5.88
C GLU A 148 12.67 38.25 -4.85
N GLN A 149 11.68 38.38 -3.96
CA GLN A 149 11.31 37.30 -3.02
C GLN A 149 10.87 36.04 -3.78
N VAL A 150 9.99 36.21 -4.78
CA VAL A 150 9.50 35.13 -5.64
C VAL A 150 10.67 34.43 -6.32
N HIS A 151 11.57 35.20 -6.95
CA HIS A 151 12.73 34.65 -7.65
C HIS A 151 13.67 33.89 -6.71
N GLU A 152 13.96 34.43 -5.52
CA GLU A 152 14.78 33.73 -4.53
C GLU A 152 14.10 32.47 -4.00
N MET A 153 12.78 32.50 -3.77
CA MET A 153 12.02 31.31 -3.38
C MET A 153 12.09 30.24 -4.47
N GLN A 154 11.91 30.62 -5.74
CA GLN A 154 12.05 29.72 -6.90
C GLN A 154 13.43 29.08 -6.96
N ASN A 155 14.51 29.81 -6.60
CA ASN A 155 15.86 29.24 -6.52
C ASN A 155 16.00 28.14 -5.45
N TYR A 156 15.29 28.22 -4.33
CA TYR A 156 15.24 27.11 -3.35
C TYR A 156 14.50 25.89 -3.90
N PHE A 157 13.38 26.10 -4.60
CA PHE A 157 12.66 25.02 -5.28
C PHE A 157 13.48 24.40 -6.40
N ARG A 158 14.25 25.21 -7.13
CA ARG A 158 15.23 24.76 -8.12
C ARG A 158 16.29 23.88 -7.48
N ALA A 159 16.89 24.33 -6.37
CA ALA A 159 17.88 23.55 -5.64
C ALA A 159 17.34 22.20 -5.16
N PHE A 160 16.10 22.16 -4.66
CA PHE A 160 15.43 20.91 -4.30
C PHE A 160 15.16 20.02 -5.52
N ALA A 161 14.62 20.58 -6.61
CA ALA A 161 14.32 19.82 -7.82
C ALA A 161 15.57 19.16 -8.43
N PHE A 162 16.70 19.88 -8.46
CA PHE A 162 17.99 19.36 -8.94
C PHE A 162 18.80 18.63 -7.86
N GLN A 163 18.28 18.49 -6.64
CA GLN A 163 18.97 17.91 -5.48
C GLN A 163 20.36 18.54 -5.23
N ASN A 164 20.53 19.83 -5.54
CA ASN A 164 21.79 20.56 -5.47
C ASN A 164 21.79 21.58 -4.32
N HIS A 165 22.26 21.14 -3.14
CA HIS A 165 22.35 21.99 -1.95
C HIS A 165 23.51 23.02 -1.99
N ASN A 166 24.44 22.90 -2.93
CA ASN A 166 25.51 23.89 -3.12
C ASN A 166 25.00 25.17 -3.77
N PHE A 167 23.95 25.07 -4.60
CA PHE A 167 23.29 26.22 -5.22
C PHE A 167 22.48 27.03 -4.19
N ARG A 168 21.61 26.33 -3.45
CA ARG A 168 20.92 26.81 -2.24
C ARG A 168 20.71 25.65 -1.30
N ASP A 169 21.08 25.80 -0.03
CA ASP A 169 20.83 24.75 0.94
C ASP A 169 19.34 24.72 1.33
N TYR A 170 18.60 23.82 0.68
CA TYR A 170 17.15 23.66 0.85
C TYR A 170 16.79 22.80 2.07
N ARG A 171 17.71 21.98 2.59
CA ARG A 171 17.44 20.95 3.62
C ARG A 171 16.85 21.49 4.94
N PRO A 172 17.17 22.72 5.38
CA PRO A 172 16.49 23.33 6.53
C PRO A 172 15.01 23.67 6.28
N TYR A 173 14.59 23.80 5.04
CA TYR A 173 13.29 24.35 4.63
C TYR A 173 12.39 23.34 3.93
N PHE A 174 12.96 22.27 3.37
CA PHE A 174 12.24 21.15 2.80
C PHE A 174 12.34 19.96 3.74
N LYS A 175 11.26 19.66 4.46
CA LYS A 175 11.28 18.66 5.54
C LYS A 175 10.54 17.39 5.14
N PRO A 176 11.22 16.23 5.07
CA PRO A 176 10.54 14.97 4.83
C PRO A 176 9.75 14.53 6.06
N VAL A 177 8.53 14.04 5.83
CA VAL A 177 7.61 13.54 6.83
C VAL A 177 7.10 12.19 6.35
N LEU A 178 7.19 11.15 7.17
CA LEU A 178 6.53 9.86 6.91
C LEU A 178 5.16 9.85 7.55
N CYS A 179 4.10 9.63 6.77
CA CYS A 179 2.78 9.31 7.28
C CYS A 179 2.54 7.80 7.25
N TYR A 180 1.86 7.27 8.26
CA TYR A 180 1.66 5.84 8.50
C TYR A 180 0.26 5.56 9.02
N LEU A 181 -0.23 4.36 8.73
CA LEU A 181 -1.47 3.81 9.25
C LEU A 181 -1.13 3.00 10.50
N GLU A 182 -1.81 3.29 11.60
CA GLU A 182 -1.67 2.57 12.86
C GLU A 182 -2.98 1.89 13.24
N GLY A 183 -2.95 0.61 13.56
CA GLY A 183 -4.10 -0.18 14.00
C GLY A 183 -3.91 -0.79 15.39
N THR A 184 -4.98 -0.96 16.14
CA THR A 184 -4.96 -1.58 17.47
C THR A 184 -6.33 -2.08 17.91
N TRP A 185 -6.35 -3.11 18.75
CA TRP A 185 -7.54 -3.58 19.44
C TRP A 185 -7.77 -2.73 20.70
N THR A 186 -8.97 -2.15 20.86
CA THR A 186 -9.34 -1.32 22.01
C THR A 186 -10.45 -1.93 22.84
N THR A 187 -10.41 -1.73 24.15
CA THR A 187 -11.38 -2.28 25.13
C THR A 187 -12.66 -1.46 25.27
N SER A 188 -12.68 -0.21 24.77
CA SER A 188 -13.85 0.68 24.87
C SER A 188 -14.89 0.37 23.79
N THR A 189 -15.72 -0.64 24.02
CA THR A 189 -16.71 -1.16 23.06
C THR A 189 -18.13 -0.63 23.26
N LYS A 190 -18.33 0.43 24.06
CA LYS A 190 -19.67 1.02 24.30
C LYS A 190 -19.93 2.30 23.48
N SER A 191 -18.90 3.08 23.19
CA SER A 191 -18.99 4.34 22.44
C SER A 191 -17.95 4.39 21.35
N ILE A 192 -18.27 5.08 20.25
CA ILE A 192 -17.33 5.34 19.16
C ILE A 192 -16.48 6.57 19.48
N ASP A 193 -15.18 6.37 19.69
CA ASP A 193 -14.21 7.46 19.72
C ASP A 193 -13.72 7.71 18.28
N GLU A 194 -13.84 8.95 17.77
CA GLU A 194 -13.23 9.31 16.48
C GLU A 194 -11.71 9.05 16.55
N PRO A 195 -11.16 8.19 15.67
CA PRO A 195 -9.80 7.73 15.87
C PRO A 195 -8.72 8.79 15.59
N PHE A 196 -9.01 9.75 14.70
CA PHE A 196 -8.14 10.87 14.38
C PHE A 196 -8.93 12.02 13.75
N GLN A 197 -8.38 13.24 13.83
CA GLN A 197 -9.02 14.42 13.25
C GLN A 197 -8.98 14.38 11.71
N SER A 198 -10.15 14.46 11.09
CA SER A 198 -10.34 14.87 9.70
C SER A 198 -11.19 16.14 9.65
N ASP A 199 -10.90 17.04 8.70
CA ASP A 199 -11.63 18.31 8.59
C ASP A 199 -13.00 18.19 7.91
N ARG A 200 -13.23 17.05 7.24
CA ARG A 200 -14.39 16.85 6.35
C ARG A 200 -15.19 15.59 6.67
N HIS A 201 -14.57 14.61 7.33
CA HIS A 201 -15.16 13.32 7.58
C HIS A 201 -15.07 12.95 9.06
N SER A 202 -16.08 12.25 9.54
CA SER A 202 -16.15 11.71 10.89
C SER A 202 -16.92 10.41 10.84
N ILE A 203 -16.72 9.50 11.79
CA ILE A 203 -17.55 8.30 11.86
C ILE A 203 -18.99 8.71 12.19
N ASP A 204 -19.92 8.36 11.31
CA ASP A 204 -21.34 8.69 11.47
C ASP A 204 -22.10 7.53 12.11
N ALA A 205 -21.85 7.31 13.40
CA ALA A 205 -22.56 6.32 14.19
C ALA A 205 -22.53 6.67 15.69
N GLU A 206 -23.64 6.43 16.38
CA GLU A 206 -23.79 6.72 17.81
C GLU A 206 -23.16 5.63 18.69
N SER A 207 -23.16 4.40 18.18
CA SER A 207 -22.62 3.22 18.86
C SER A 207 -22.03 2.24 17.84
N TRP A 208 -21.28 1.28 18.34
CA TRP A 208 -20.68 0.25 17.50
C TRP A 208 -21.70 -0.64 16.80
N PHE A 209 -22.82 -0.94 17.45
CA PHE A 209 -23.91 -1.70 16.84
C PHE A 209 -24.56 -0.90 15.71
N ASP A 210 -24.79 0.40 15.90
CA ASP A 210 -25.30 1.29 14.84
C ASP A 210 -24.34 1.33 13.63
N LEU A 211 -23.03 1.45 13.89
CA LEU A 211 -22.02 1.38 12.82
C LEU A 211 -22.11 0.04 12.06
N GLN A 212 -22.17 -1.09 12.77
CA GLN A 212 -22.30 -2.42 12.18
C GLN A 212 -23.58 -2.57 11.35
N GLU A 213 -24.72 -2.08 11.83
CA GLU A 213 -25.98 -2.12 11.08
C GLU A 213 -25.91 -1.30 9.80
N LYS A 214 -25.39 -0.08 9.86
CA LYS A 214 -25.14 0.79 8.69
C LYS A 214 -24.21 0.12 7.69
N ILE A 215 -23.18 -0.58 8.14
CA ILE A 215 -22.23 -1.28 7.27
C ILE A 215 -22.83 -2.54 6.67
N ARG A 216 -23.59 -3.32 7.46
CA ARG A 216 -24.32 -4.48 6.94
C ARG A 216 -25.26 -4.02 5.84
N PHE A 217 -26.09 -3.02 6.11
CA PHE A 217 -27.03 -2.47 5.13
C PHE A 217 -26.33 -2.02 3.85
N THR A 218 -25.28 -1.19 3.96
CA THR A 218 -24.56 -0.70 2.77
C THR A 218 -23.79 -1.79 2.03
N SER A 219 -23.27 -2.80 2.73
CA SER A 219 -22.59 -3.94 2.10
C SER A 219 -23.57 -4.85 1.34
N TYR A 220 -24.78 -5.08 1.86
CA TYR A 220 -25.79 -5.91 1.19
C TYR A 220 -26.53 -5.17 0.07
N THR A 221 -26.71 -3.86 0.18
CA THR A 221 -27.44 -3.06 -0.82
C THR A 221 -26.52 -2.45 -1.89
N GLY A 222 -25.20 -2.45 -1.67
CA GLY A 222 -24.25 -1.68 -2.46
C GLY A 222 -24.39 -0.16 -2.29
N GLY A 223 -25.23 0.30 -1.37
CA GLY A 223 -25.47 1.71 -1.09
C GLY A 223 -24.26 2.42 -0.48
N LYS A 224 -24.23 3.74 -0.60
CA LYS A 224 -23.14 4.59 -0.10
C LYS A 224 -23.68 5.74 0.73
N HIS A 225 -23.02 6.02 1.85
CA HIS A 225 -23.23 7.29 2.55
C HIS A 225 -22.61 8.45 1.75
N TYR A 226 -23.39 9.48 1.43
CA TYR A 226 -22.92 10.58 0.58
C TYR A 226 -21.71 11.33 1.16
N LEU A 227 -21.54 11.35 2.48
CA LEU A 227 -20.36 11.91 3.15
C LEU A 227 -19.22 10.91 3.38
N GLU A 228 -19.34 9.64 2.95
CA GLU A 228 -18.23 8.66 3.05
C GLU A 228 -17.72 8.43 4.49
N ASN A 229 -18.66 8.37 5.43
CA ASN A 229 -18.39 8.36 6.87
C ASN A 229 -18.47 6.96 7.51
N PHE A 230 -18.68 5.89 6.72
CA PHE A 230 -18.89 4.53 7.25
C PHE A 230 -17.62 3.68 7.11
N SER A 231 -16.93 3.43 8.22
CA SER A 231 -15.76 2.56 8.30
C SER A 231 -16.10 1.15 8.78
N TYR A 232 -15.66 0.09 8.10
CA TYR A 232 -15.78 -1.28 8.61
C TYR A 232 -14.67 -1.58 9.61
N LEU A 233 -15.04 -1.69 10.89
CA LEU A 233 -14.16 -1.89 12.03
C LEU A 233 -14.54 -3.20 12.76
N PRO A 234 -13.78 -4.28 12.54
CA PRO A 234 -14.05 -5.58 13.15
C PRO A 234 -14.06 -5.54 14.68
N THR A 235 -14.87 -6.42 15.28
CA THR A 235 -14.86 -6.73 16.71
C THR A 235 -14.36 -8.16 16.91
N THR A 236 -13.74 -8.42 18.04
CA THR A 236 -13.27 -9.76 18.43
C THR A 236 -13.51 -10.00 19.92
N ILE A 237 -13.54 -11.26 20.33
CA ILE A 237 -13.56 -11.64 21.74
C ILE A 237 -12.12 -11.89 22.16
N MET A 238 -11.58 -11.02 23.01
CA MET A 238 -10.19 -11.12 23.47
C MET A 238 -10.01 -12.14 24.58
N ASN A 239 -11.04 -12.34 25.41
CA ASN A 239 -10.96 -13.22 26.57
C ASN A 239 -12.35 -13.61 27.08
N MET A 240 -12.40 -14.65 27.92
CA MET A 240 -13.58 -15.08 28.67
C MET A 240 -13.26 -15.04 30.16
N ILE A 241 -13.98 -14.23 30.94
CA ILE A 241 -13.83 -14.15 32.40
C ILE A 241 -15.16 -14.56 33.03
N ASN A 242 -15.15 -15.69 33.75
CA ASN A 242 -16.31 -16.20 34.50
C ASN A 242 -17.61 -16.22 33.65
N GLY A 243 -17.53 -16.78 32.44
CA GLY A 243 -18.68 -16.85 31.51
C GLY A 243 -19.03 -15.54 30.81
N THR A 244 -18.33 -14.43 31.07
CA THR A 244 -18.55 -13.13 30.40
C THR A 244 -17.48 -12.89 29.33
N PRO A 245 -17.85 -12.63 28.06
CA PRO A 245 -16.90 -12.27 27.01
C PRO A 245 -16.37 -10.84 27.19
N GLU A 246 -15.05 -10.69 27.12
CA GLU A 246 -14.38 -9.41 26.97
C GLU A 246 -14.18 -9.11 25.49
N TYR A 247 -15.01 -8.21 24.95
CA TYR A 247 -14.88 -7.75 23.57
C TYR A 247 -13.77 -6.70 23.42
N ALA A 248 -13.12 -6.72 22.27
CA ALA A 248 -12.34 -5.61 21.78
C ALA A 248 -12.73 -5.26 20.35
N GLN A 249 -12.34 -4.06 19.95
CA GLN A 249 -12.59 -3.57 18.62
C GLN A 249 -11.36 -3.04 17.96
N TRP A 250 -11.25 -3.32 16.67
CA TRP A 250 -10.21 -2.77 15.83
C TRP A 250 -10.46 -1.29 15.57
N ASN A 251 -9.50 -0.46 15.98
CA ASN A 251 -9.48 0.96 15.68
C ASN A 251 -8.18 1.30 14.93
N TYR A 252 -8.26 2.29 14.05
CA TYR A 252 -7.12 2.71 13.23
C TYR A 252 -6.95 4.22 13.27
N ARG A 253 -5.73 4.75 13.22
CA ARG A 253 -5.47 6.18 12.98
C ARG A 253 -4.41 6.38 11.91
N ILE A 254 -4.46 7.50 11.20
CA ILE A 254 -3.35 7.99 10.39
C ILE A 254 -2.61 9.06 11.18
N SER A 255 -1.29 8.93 11.26
CA SER A 255 -0.41 9.92 11.89
C SER A 255 0.86 10.05 11.06
N CYS A 256 1.66 11.07 11.36
CA CYS A 256 2.85 11.42 10.62
C CYS A 256 4.03 11.67 11.56
N HIS A 257 5.25 11.53 11.04
CA HIS A 257 6.48 11.69 11.78
C HIS A 257 7.48 12.50 10.93
N PRO A 258 7.91 13.69 11.39
CA PRO A 258 8.99 14.42 10.73
C PRO A 258 10.31 13.67 10.95
N LEU A 259 11.00 13.34 9.87
CA LEU A 259 12.24 12.55 9.96
C LEU A 259 13.34 13.34 10.67
N SER A 260 14.18 12.65 11.43
CA SER A 260 15.35 13.27 12.08
C SER A 260 16.47 13.68 11.12
N PHE A 261 16.38 13.29 9.84
CA PHE A 261 17.38 13.54 8.81
C PHE A 261 16.73 13.96 7.48
N ASP A 262 17.53 14.56 6.61
CA ASP A 262 17.13 14.87 5.23
C ASP A 262 17.11 13.60 4.37
N LEU A 263 16.05 13.42 3.59
CA LEU A 263 15.87 12.27 2.71
C LEU A 263 16.07 12.75 1.27
N PRO A 264 17.13 12.32 0.56
CA PRO A 264 17.31 12.70 -0.83
C PRO A 264 16.31 11.97 -1.74
N LEU A 265 15.90 12.63 -2.83
CA LEU A 265 15.02 12.03 -3.83
C LEU A 265 15.67 10.85 -4.56
N SER A 266 17.01 10.73 -4.54
CA SER A 266 17.73 9.54 -5.02
C SER A 266 17.38 8.25 -4.26
N ALA A 267 16.79 8.36 -3.07
CA ALA A 267 16.36 7.22 -2.27
C ALA A 267 14.95 6.73 -2.60
N ILE A 268 14.24 7.35 -3.56
CA ILE A 268 12.85 7.07 -3.90
C ILE A 268 12.76 6.66 -5.37
N LYS A 269 12.26 5.47 -5.68
CA LYS A 269 12.09 4.95 -7.05
C LYS A 269 10.63 4.58 -7.30
N PRO A 270 10.03 4.87 -8.47
CA PRO A 270 8.68 4.39 -8.78
C PRO A 270 8.65 2.86 -8.79
N VAL A 271 7.53 2.28 -8.37
CA VAL A 271 7.27 0.85 -8.52
C VAL A 271 6.55 0.64 -9.85
N ASP A 272 6.96 -0.39 -10.59
CA ASP A 272 6.28 -0.77 -11.82
C ASP A 272 4.91 -1.39 -11.49
N ASP A 273 3.85 -0.68 -11.89
CA ASP A 273 2.45 -1.10 -11.82
C ASP A 273 2.01 -1.31 -13.29
N MET A 274 2.27 -2.51 -13.80
CA MET A 274 2.11 -2.80 -15.23
C MET A 274 0.65 -2.67 -15.62
N ALA A 275 -0.24 -3.14 -14.77
CA ALA A 275 -1.66 -3.06 -15.01
C ALA A 275 -2.17 -1.62 -15.11
N GLY A 276 -1.78 -0.74 -14.18
CA GLY A 276 -2.09 0.68 -14.24
C GLY A 276 -1.49 1.34 -15.48
N ARG A 277 -0.25 1.02 -15.83
CA ARG A 277 0.43 1.58 -16.99
C ARG A 277 -0.20 1.19 -18.32
N ILE A 278 -0.56 -0.08 -18.51
CA ILE A 278 -1.23 -0.55 -19.74
C ILE A 278 -2.62 0.04 -19.85
N ALA A 279 -3.39 0.04 -18.74
CA ALA A 279 -4.73 0.64 -18.72
C ALA A 279 -4.71 2.10 -19.20
N HIS A 280 -3.67 2.86 -18.84
CA HIS A 280 -3.49 4.27 -19.23
C HIS A 280 -2.61 4.49 -20.45
N LYS A 281 -2.03 3.43 -21.04
CA LYS A 281 -1.09 3.51 -22.16
C LYS A 281 0.11 4.44 -21.86
N MET A 282 0.74 4.26 -20.70
CA MET A 282 1.85 5.07 -20.22
C MET A 282 3.13 4.25 -19.99
N ASN A 283 4.28 4.84 -20.34
CA ASN A 283 5.58 4.33 -19.88
C ASN A 283 5.81 4.64 -18.39
N LEU A 284 6.84 4.05 -17.78
CA LEU A 284 7.10 4.18 -16.34
C LEU A 284 7.34 5.64 -15.95
N THR A 285 8.17 6.35 -16.70
CA THR A 285 8.51 7.76 -16.45
C THR A 285 7.26 8.64 -16.42
N ARG A 286 6.41 8.56 -17.46
CA ARG A 286 5.16 9.33 -17.51
C ARG A 286 4.21 8.92 -16.40
N TYR A 287 4.09 7.62 -16.12
CA TYR A 287 3.22 7.11 -15.07
C TYR A 287 3.65 7.62 -13.69
N ALA A 288 4.96 7.69 -13.41
CA ALA A 288 5.53 8.17 -12.15
C ALA A 288 5.13 9.62 -11.80
N HIS A 289 4.86 10.45 -12.81
CA HIS A 289 4.38 11.82 -12.62
C HIS A 289 2.87 11.92 -12.33
N THR A 290 2.12 10.82 -12.43
CA THR A 290 0.68 10.79 -12.13
C THR A 290 0.43 10.55 -10.65
N ARG A 291 -0.79 10.89 -10.18
CA ARG A 291 -1.22 10.55 -8.82
C ARG A 291 -1.49 9.04 -8.61
N SER A 292 -1.41 8.23 -9.66
CA SER A 292 -1.49 6.76 -9.59
C SER A 292 -0.18 6.10 -9.20
N ALA A 293 0.94 6.81 -9.33
CA ALA A 293 2.26 6.25 -9.06
C ALA A 293 2.47 5.93 -7.57
N ARG A 294 2.97 4.71 -7.34
CA ARG A 294 3.53 4.26 -6.06
C ARG A 294 5.05 4.21 -6.15
N PHE A 295 5.72 4.36 -5.02
CA PHE A 295 7.16 4.42 -4.92
C PHE A 295 7.67 3.41 -3.89
N THR A 296 8.96 3.11 -3.97
CA THR A 296 9.69 2.29 -3.00
C THR A 296 10.92 3.05 -2.53
N LEU A 297 11.44 2.63 -1.37
CA LEU A 297 12.61 3.20 -0.75
C LEU A 297 13.85 2.35 -0.98
N ALA A 298 14.97 3.02 -1.18
CA ALA A 298 16.26 2.36 -1.22
C ALA A 298 16.57 1.71 0.13
N ARG A 299 17.29 0.58 0.10
CA ARG A 299 17.80 -0.07 1.32
C ARG A 299 18.62 0.91 2.17
N ARG A 300 19.45 1.72 1.53
CA ARG A 300 20.29 2.78 2.09
C ARG A 300 20.43 3.89 1.05
N PHE A 301 20.82 5.08 1.45
CA PHE A 301 21.26 6.12 0.51
C PHE A 301 22.79 6.18 0.51
N GLY A 302 23.40 6.23 -0.68
CA GLY A 302 24.85 6.20 -0.87
C GLY A 302 25.25 6.27 -2.36
N ARG A 303 26.47 5.84 -2.70
CA ARG A 303 27.02 5.88 -4.07
C ARG A 303 26.22 5.07 -5.10
N GLU A 304 25.40 4.12 -4.65
CA GLU A 304 24.59 3.23 -5.48
C GLU A 304 23.24 3.85 -5.88
N ASN A 305 22.91 5.02 -5.32
CA ASN A 305 21.67 5.73 -5.55
C ASN A 305 21.93 6.90 -6.49
N HIS A 306 21.29 6.90 -7.65
CA HIS A 306 21.45 7.97 -8.62
C HIS A 306 20.14 8.74 -8.75
N PHE A 307 20.19 10.06 -8.58
CA PHE A 307 19.04 10.91 -8.87
C PHE A 307 19.03 11.24 -10.36
N GLN A 308 17.89 11.02 -11.02
CA GLN A 308 17.68 11.38 -12.42
C GLN A 308 16.81 12.63 -12.43
N TRP A 309 17.41 13.78 -12.74
CA TRP A 309 16.72 15.07 -12.60
C TRP A 309 15.65 15.25 -13.67
N GLU A 310 15.84 14.67 -14.85
CA GLU A 310 14.87 14.67 -15.96
C GLU A 310 13.57 13.95 -15.55
N ASP A 311 13.71 12.90 -14.75
CA ASP A 311 12.61 12.04 -14.31
C ASP A 311 12.05 12.47 -12.95
N GLY A 312 12.83 13.20 -12.14
CA GLY A 312 12.40 13.71 -10.83
C GLY A 312 12.35 12.67 -9.71
N PHE A 313 13.02 11.53 -9.88
CA PHE A 313 13.13 10.46 -8.89
C PHE A 313 14.49 9.75 -8.95
N GLY A 314 14.73 8.87 -7.98
CA GLY A 314 15.93 8.06 -7.87
C GLY A 314 15.86 6.76 -8.65
N ASN A 315 17.04 6.24 -8.96
CA ASN A 315 17.24 4.91 -9.51
C ASN A 315 18.25 4.15 -8.64
N PHE A 316 17.91 2.90 -8.29
CA PHE A 316 18.73 1.99 -7.51
C PHE A 316 18.32 0.54 -7.76
N LYS A 317 19.30 -0.36 -7.60
CA LYS A 317 19.09 -1.81 -7.69
C LYS A 317 18.42 -2.34 -6.42
N ASP A 318 17.40 -3.16 -6.61
CA ASP A 318 16.77 -3.88 -5.51
C ASP A 318 17.72 -4.98 -5.00
N SER A 319 17.82 -5.11 -3.68
CA SER A 319 18.68 -6.10 -3.04
C SER A 319 18.03 -6.62 -1.78
N ALA A 320 18.27 -7.88 -1.45
CA ALA A 320 17.83 -8.45 -0.18
C ALA A 320 18.52 -7.74 0.99
N TYR A 321 17.79 -7.49 2.08
CA TYR A 321 18.35 -6.86 3.27
C TYR A 321 17.68 -7.33 4.56
N HIS A 322 18.45 -7.30 5.64
CA HIS A 322 17.93 -7.52 6.99
C HIS A 322 17.34 -6.25 7.59
N ASN A 323 18.05 -5.12 7.51
CA ASN A 323 17.57 -3.82 7.97
C ASN A 323 17.84 -2.78 6.88
N GLY A 324 16.84 -1.94 6.59
CA GLY A 324 16.90 -0.90 5.57
C GLY A 324 16.51 0.48 6.07
N LEU A 325 16.41 1.42 5.14
CA LEU A 325 16.05 2.81 5.40
C LEU A 325 14.64 2.95 5.99
N LEU A 326 13.69 2.15 5.51
CA LEU A 326 12.34 2.11 6.08
C LEU A 326 12.36 1.64 7.54
N ASP A 327 13.17 0.63 7.88
CA ASP A 327 13.34 0.20 9.27
C ASP A 327 13.91 1.33 10.13
N LYS A 328 14.93 2.05 9.63
CA LYS A 328 15.50 3.20 10.33
C LYS A 328 14.41 4.24 10.64
N ILE A 329 13.59 4.59 9.65
CA ILE A 329 12.53 5.58 9.80
C ILE A 329 11.45 5.11 10.77
N MET A 330 10.92 3.90 10.60
CA MET A 330 9.84 3.38 11.46
C MET A 330 10.28 3.26 12.92
N ASN A 331 11.55 2.93 13.17
CA ASN A 331 12.11 2.88 14.53
C ASN A 331 12.18 4.25 15.23
N GLU A 332 12.02 5.38 14.51
CA GLU A 332 11.92 6.72 15.12
C GLU A 332 10.49 7.05 15.60
N ILE A 333 9.50 6.21 15.24
CA ILE A 333 8.08 6.46 15.48
C ILE A 333 7.61 5.73 16.76
N PRO A 334 7.09 6.46 17.76
CA PRO A 334 6.52 5.83 18.96
C PRO A 334 5.12 5.26 18.68
N GLY A 335 4.73 4.25 19.46
CA GLY A 335 3.36 3.72 19.52
C GLY A 335 2.40 4.63 20.30
N LYS A 336 1.41 4.03 20.97
CA LYS A 336 0.34 4.76 21.69
C LYS A 336 0.78 5.48 22.97
N ASP A 337 2.00 5.28 23.44
CA ASP A 337 2.56 5.98 24.59
C ASP A 337 3.23 7.32 24.21
N ASN A 338 3.24 7.65 22.92
CA ASN A 338 3.83 8.86 22.34
C ASN A 338 5.34 9.00 22.60
N TYR A 339 5.93 10.17 22.30
CA TYR A 339 7.38 10.35 22.38
C TYR A 339 7.90 10.28 23.82
N GLY A 340 9.12 9.76 23.98
CA GLY A 340 9.79 9.64 25.28
C GLY A 340 9.39 8.41 26.08
N ALA A 341 8.52 7.55 25.54
CA ALA A 341 8.21 6.26 26.13
C ALA A 341 9.42 5.31 26.05
N VAL A 342 9.65 4.57 27.12
CA VAL A 342 10.69 3.53 27.18
C VAL A 342 10.04 2.28 27.74
N LEU A 343 9.89 1.26 26.88
CA LEU A 343 9.37 -0.05 27.25
C LEU A 343 10.36 -1.11 26.79
N HIS A 344 10.39 -2.22 27.52
CA HIS A 344 11.21 -3.38 27.20
C HIS A 344 10.33 -4.63 27.29
N ASP A 345 10.59 -5.56 26.39
CA ASP A 345 9.89 -6.83 26.30
C ASP A 345 10.82 -7.94 26.82
N ASN A 346 10.41 -8.54 27.93
CA ASN A 346 11.07 -9.66 28.61
C ASN A 346 10.18 -10.92 28.64
N THR A 347 9.19 -11.00 27.74
CA THR A 347 8.23 -12.11 27.69
C THR A 347 8.98 -13.45 27.60
N PHE A 348 8.50 -14.46 28.33
CA PHE A 348 9.15 -15.76 28.48
C PHE A 348 10.52 -15.73 29.19
N GLY A 349 10.85 -14.65 29.88
CA GLY A 349 12.16 -14.51 30.56
C GLY A 349 13.33 -14.39 29.58
N MET A 350 13.06 -13.83 28.38
CA MET A 350 14.05 -13.54 27.36
C MET A 350 14.03 -12.05 27.04
N ASP A 351 15.16 -11.38 27.19
CA ASP A 351 15.27 -9.96 26.89
C ASP A 351 15.32 -9.73 25.37
N THR A 352 14.59 -8.70 24.94
CA THR A 352 14.56 -8.24 23.55
C THR A 352 15.67 -7.21 23.31
N LEU A 353 16.58 -7.51 22.38
CA LEU A 353 17.76 -6.73 22.03
C LEU A 353 17.63 -6.06 20.65
N ASP A 354 18.28 -4.92 20.47
CA ASP A 354 18.31 -4.18 19.20
C ASP A 354 19.18 -4.91 18.16
N PRO A 355 18.62 -5.36 17.03
CA PRO A 355 19.36 -6.14 16.04
C PRO A 355 20.40 -5.30 15.29
N ARG A 356 20.31 -3.97 15.34
CA ARG A 356 21.17 -3.01 14.65
C ARG A 356 22.44 -2.70 15.44
N LYS A 357 22.48 -3.04 16.73
CA LYS A 357 23.63 -2.82 17.60
C LYS A 357 24.45 -4.11 17.70
N VAL A 358 25.77 -3.96 17.71
CA VAL A 358 26.69 -5.10 17.92
C VAL A 358 26.68 -5.52 19.39
N ASN A 359 26.60 -4.55 20.30
CA ASN A 359 26.48 -4.80 21.73
C ASN A 359 25.03 -5.21 22.09
N ALA A 360 24.89 -6.03 23.13
CA ALA A 360 23.59 -6.42 23.69
C ALA A 360 22.91 -5.20 24.34
N THR A 361 22.27 -4.37 23.52
CA THR A 361 21.49 -3.21 23.96
C THR A 361 20.02 -3.59 23.94
N LEU A 362 19.31 -3.39 25.05
CA LEU A 362 17.87 -3.60 25.12
C LEU A 362 17.15 -2.76 24.06
N LEU A 363 16.22 -3.40 23.34
CA LEU A 363 15.38 -2.71 22.38
C LEU A 363 14.31 -1.91 23.12
N ASN A 364 14.12 -0.64 22.75
CA ASN A 364 12.96 0.12 23.20
C ASN A 364 11.74 -0.30 22.38
N THR A 365 10.92 -1.17 22.95
CA THR A 365 9.74 -1.74 22.27
C THR A 365 8.58 -0.75 22.18
N ALA A 366 8.64 0.41 22.84
CA ALA A 366 7.64 1.47 22.69
C ALA A 366 7.64 2.12 21.28
N TYR A 367 8.65 1.84 20.46
CA TYR A 367 8.82 2.35 19.11
C TYR A 367 8.60 1.24 18.07
N TYR A 368 8.11 1.63 16.89
CA TYR A 368 7.76 0.69 15.83
C TYR A 368 8.97 -0.03 15.26
N HIS A 369 8.99 -1.35 15.43
CA HIS A 369 10.03 -2.23 14.91
C HIS A 369 9.40 -3.51 14.37
N ARG A 370 10.04 -4.13 13.39
CA ARG A 370 9.63 -5.45 12.86
C ARG A 370 10.66 -6.55 13.09
N ARG A 371 11.85 -6.20 13.58
CA ARG A 371 12.93 -7.15 13.88
C ARG A 371 13.50 -6.90 15.26
N PHE A 372 13.89 -7.98 15.92
CA PHE A 372 14.57 -7.95 17.20
C PHE A 372 15.45 -9.19 17.39
N LYS A 373 16.30 -9.19 18.42
CA LYS A 373 17.10 -10.34 18.84
C LYS A 373 16.71 -10.77 20.24
N HIS A 374 16.66 -12.06 20.52
CA HIS A 374 16.64 -12.54 21.91
C HIS A 374 18.07 -12.65 22.47
N ASP A 375 18.21 -12.44 23.77
CA ASP A 375 19.43 -12.68 24.54
C ASP A 375 19.81 -14.18 24.56
N LYS A 376 18.81 -15.06 24.60
CA LYS A 376 18.94 -16.52 24.57
C LYS A 376 18.69 -17.08 23.16
N LYS A 377 19.30 -18.24 22.84
CA LYS A 377 19.07 -18.96 21.58
C LYS A 377 17.77 -19.76 21.69
N GLY A 378 16.94 -19.72 20.65
CA GLY A 378 15.80 -20.63 20.52
C GLY A 378 16.22 -22.07 20.19
N ALA A 379 15.27 -22.99 20.10
CA ALA A 379 15.51 -24.42 19.82
C ALA A 379 16.26 -24.66 18.49
N MET A 380 16.04 -23.81 17.49
CA MET A 380 16.74 -23.87 16.19
C MET A 380 18.10 -23.15 16.20
N GLY A 381 18.58 -22.69 17.36
CA GLY A 381 19.84 -21.96 17.50
C GLY A 381 19.82 -20.50 17.04
N ILE A 382 18.68 -20.01 16.55
CA ILE A 382 18.46 -18.65 16.01
C ILE A 382 18.15 -17.67 17.14
N ARG A 383 18.67 -16.45 17.04
CA ARG A 383 18.36 -15.31 17.93
C ARG A 383 17.58 -14.20 17.26
N ASP A 384 17.76 -14.02 15.95
CA ASP A 384 17.07 -12.99 15.16
C ASP A 384 15.63 -13.40 14.88
N VAL A 385 14.69 -12.53 15.22
CA VAL A 385 13.24 -12.78 15.08
C VAL A 385 12.60 -11.64 14.30
N HIS A 386 11.61 -12.00 13.48
CA HIS A 386 10.73 -11.08 12.77
C HIS A 386 9.35 -11.06 13.44
N ARG A 387 8.79 -9.85 13.65
CA ARG A 387 7.40 -9.68 14.12
C ARG A 387 6.46 -10.13 12.99
N GLY A 388 5.33 -10.76 13.34
CA GLY A 388 4.32 -11.17 12.35
C GLY A 388 4.65 -12.44 11.57
N PHE A 389 5.63 -13.24 12.03
CA PHE A 389 6.06 -14.51 11.42
C PHE A 389 6.54 -14.34 9.97
N SER A 390 5.63 -14.45 8.99
CA SER A 390 5.88 -14.26 7.57
C SER A 390 5.69 -12.82 7.09
N ASP A 391 4.98 -11.98 7.85
CA ASP A 391 4.57 -10.65 7.40
C ASP A 391 5.75 -9.70 7.26
N SER A 392 6.15 -9.40 6.03
CA SER A 392 7.32 -8.54 5.76
C SER A 392 7.07 -7.05 6.04
N ASN A 393 5.80 -6.61 6.12
CA ASN A 393 5.42 -5.20 6.13
C ASN A 393 4.96 -4.68 7.49
N LEU A 394 4.73 -5.58 8.45
CA LEU A 394 4.18 -5.25 9.75
C LEU A 394 5.22 -4.68 10.73
N PHE A 395 4.98 -3.47 11.22
CA PHE A 395 5.72 -2.89 12.34
C PHE A 395 4.89 -2.96 13.62
N VAL A 396 5.54 -3.24 14.75
CA VAL A 396 4.87 -3.43 16.05
C VAL A 396 5.52 -2.54 17.10
N ALA A 397 4.69 -1.93 17.95
CA ALA A 397 5.11 -1.19 19.13
C ALA A 397 4.32 -1.67 20.35
N GLN A 398 5.00 -1.82 21.49
CA GLN A 398 4.38 -2.07 22.79
C GLN A 398 3.81 -0.77 23.36
N THR A 399 2.78 -0.88 24.18
CA THR A 399 2.17 0.27 24.87
C THR A 399 1.76 -0.09 26.28
N SER A 400 1.82 0.88 27.19
CA SER A 400 1.27 0.77 28.55
C SER A 400 -0.17 1.28 28.66
N ASN A 401 -0.73 1.82 27.56
CA ASN A 401 -2.03 2.48 27.58
C ASN A 401 -3.19 1.49 27.82
N PRO A 402 -4.00 1.67 28.88
CA PRO A 402 -5.05 0.72 29.25
C PRO A 402 -6.23 0.66 28.27
N LYS A 403 -6.38 1.65 27.37
CA LYS A 403 -7.38 1.59 26.30
C LYS A 403 -7.07 0.53 25.24
N VAL A 404 -5.81 0.09 25.14
CA VAL A 404 -5.41 -1.00 24.25
C VAL A 404 -5.65 -2.33 24.94
N ALA A 405 -6.29 -3.24 24.22
CA ALA A 405 -6.68 -4.55 24.72
C ALA A 405 -5.41 -5.39 25.04
N PRO A 406 -5.32 -5.93 26.28
CA PRO A 406 -4.19 -6.76 26.66
C PRO A 406 -4.31 -8.15 26.06
N MET A 407 -3.19 -8.68 25.59
CA MET A 407 -2.99 -10.10 25.32
C MET A 407 -2.38 -10.72 26.59
N LYS A 408 -3.09 -11.67 27.18
CA LYS A 408 -2.64 -12.36 28.39
C LYS A 408 -2.02 -13.70 28.00
N ILE A 409 -0.85 -13.99 28.52
CA ILE A 409 -0.22 -15.30 28.40
C ILE A 409 0.08 -15.86 29.78
N HIS A 410 -0.30 -17.11 29.99
CA HIS A 410 0.10 -17.88 31.16
C HIS A 410 1.19 -18.85 30.74
N TYR A 411 2.39 -18.71 31.29
CA TYR A 411 3.48 -19.64 31.03
C TYR A 411 4.10 -20.10 32.35
N CYS A 412 4.59 -21.33 32.35
CA CYS A 412 5.29 -21.88 33.50
C CYS A 412 6.69 -22.29 33.07
N ALA A 413 7.70 -21.72 33.73
CA ALA A 413 9.10 -22.07 33.52
C ALA A 413 9.64 -22.79 34.76
N LYS A 414 10.58 -23.70 34.56
CA LYS A 414 11.33 -24.31 35.67
C LYS A 414 12.41 -23.32 36.09
N ASN A 415 12.42 -22.92 37.35
CA ASN A 415 13.49 -22.07 37.86
C ASN A 415 14.82 -22.86 37.82
N GLU A 416 15.84 -22.28 37.20
CA GLU A 416 17.14 -22.94 37.01
C GLU A 416 17.86 -23.25 38.33
N HIS A 417 17.60 -22.46 39.38
CA HIS A 417 18.25 -22.59 40.69
C HIS A 417 17.46 -23.46 41.66
N THR A 418 16.13 -23.32 41.70
CA THR A 418 15.29 -24.03 42.67
C THR A 418 14.66 -25.30 42.10
N HIS A 419 14.74 -25.52 40.79
CA HIS A 419 14.06 -26.59 40.05
C HIS A 419 12.53 -26.65 40.22
N HIS A 420 11.92 -25.68 40.91
CA HIS A 420 10.48 -25.56 41.05
C HIS A 420 9.85 -24.94 39.80
N LYS A 421 8.62 -25.35 39.52
CA LYS A 421 7.81 -24.80 38.42
C LYS A 421 7.23 -23.46 38.89
N GLU A 422 7.70 -22.37 38.30
CA GLU A 422 7.16 -21.03 38.53
C GLU A 422 6.26 -20.64 37.36
N CYS A 423 4.99 -20.39 37.66
CA CYS A 423 4.02 -19.95 36.67
C CYS A 423 3.80 -18.45 36.78
N LYS A 424 3.85 -17.75 35.64
CA LYS A 424 3.65 -16.31 35.51
C LYS A 424 2.56 -16.04 34.49
N THR A 425 1.72 -15.05 34.81
CA THR A 425 0.74 -14.51 33.87
C THR A 425 1.19 -13.10 33.51
N GLU A 426 1.50 -12.87 32.25
CA GLU A 426 1.91 -11.57 31.73
C GLU A 426 0.82 -11.02 30.81
N ALA A 427 0.60 -9.70 30.88
CA ALA A 427 -0.38 -8.99 30.06
C ALA A 427 0.35 -7.92 29.25
N VAL A 428 0.49 -8.16 27.95
CA VAL A 428 1.19 -7.27 27.01
C VAL A 428 0.18 -6.61 26.08
N ARG A 429 0.50 -5.40 25.62
CA ARG A 429 -0.36 -4.61 24.72
C ARG A 429 0.46 -4.13 23.55
N TYR A 430 -0.10 -4.28 22.35
CA TYR A 430 0.59 -3.96 21.10
C TYR A 430 -0.27 -3.10 20.18
N THR A 431 0.42 -2.25 19.45
CA THR A 431 -0.11 -1.52 18.30
C THR A 431 0.70 -1.87 17.06
N TYR A 432 0.04 -1.77 15.91
CA TYR A 432 0.55 -2.24 14.63
C TYR A 432 0.60 -1.06 13.65
N ALA A 433 1.58 -1.04 12.75
CA ALA A 433 1.68 0.01 11.76
C ALA A 433 2.22 -0.46 10.41
N ILE A 434 1.78 0.22 9.34
CA ILE A 434 2.37 0.17 8.00
C ILE A 434 2.61 1.60 7.50
N PRO A 435 3.69 1.86 6.73
CA PRO A 435 3.91 3.18 6.14
C PRO A 435 2.84 3.47 5.06
N LEU A 436 2.50 4.74 4.86
CA LEU A 436 1.58 5.18 3.80
C LEU A 436 2.29 6.00 2.73
N GLU A 437 2.85 7.14 3.09
CA GLU A 437 3.47 8.05 2.14
C GLU A 437 4.52 8.95 2.79
N LEU A 438 5.53 9.31 1.99
CA LEU A 438 6.50 10.35 2.31
C LEU A 438 6.05 11.69 1.72
N ILE A 439 6.05 12.72 2.54
CA ILE A 439 5.61 14.06 2.17
C ILE A 439 6.74 15.04 2.45
N TYR A 440 7.09 15.86 1.46
CA TYR A 440 8.01 16.99 1.65
C TYR A 440 7.20 18.25 1.96
N LEU A 441 7.36 18.75 3.19
CA LEU A 441 6.92 20.09 3.55
C LEU A 441 7.85 21.12 2.93
N THR A 442 7.31 22.29 2.59
CA THR A 442 8.06 23.34 1.89
C THR A 442 7.95 24.67 2.64
N PRO A 443 8.78 25.68 2.33
CA PRO A 443 8.64 27.00 2.94
C PRO A 443 7.34 27.74 2.57
N LEU A 444 6.56 27.27 1.59
CA LEU A 444 5.30 27.90 1.17
C LEU A 444 4.24 27.91 2.28
N PHE A 445 4.26 26.94 3.20
CA PHE A 445 3.32 26.88 4.33
C PHE A 445 3.41 28.13 5.23
N SER A 446 4.62 28.67 5.38
CA SER A 446 4.94 29.79 6.26
C SER A 446 5.10 31.12 5.52
N TRP A 447 5.29 31.10 4.19
CA TRP A 447 5.54 32.30 3.41
C TRP A 447 4.27 33.13 3.22
N ASN A 448 4.30 34.37 3.72
CA ASN A 448 3.19 35.33 3.65
C ASN A 448 3.71 36.71 3.21
N PRO A 449 4.14 36.86 1.96
CA PRO A 449 4.82 38.08 1.49
C PRO A 449 3.89 39.30 1.42
N HIS A 450 2.57 39.08 1.34
CA HIS A 450 1.57 40.13 1.35
C HIS A 450 1.08 40.51 2.76
N ASN A 451 1.66 39.91 3.81
CA ASN A 451 1.26 40.14 5.20
C ASN A 451 -0.27 39.96 5.42
N LEU A 452 -0.86 38.96 4.78
CA LEU A 452 -2.29 38.67 4.89
C LEU A 452 -2.66 38.37 6.34
N LYS A 453 -3.82 38.86 6.79
CA LYS A 453 -4.36 38.55 8.12
C LYS A 453 -4.71 37.06 8.19
N TYR A 454 -4.10 36.32 9.11
CA TYR A 454 -4.48 34.94 9.39
C TYR A 454 -5.41 34.88 10.60
N VAL A 455 -6.56 34.23 10.44
CA VAL A 455 -7.51 33.98 11.52
C VAL A 455 -7.31 32.56 12.06
N ASP A 456 -7.10 32.47 13.38
CA ASP A 456 -6.88 31.21 14.08
C ASP A 456 -8.09 30.26 13.96
N ARG A 457 -7.81 28.95 13.95
CA ARG A 457 -8.85 27.90 13.87
C ARG A 457 -9.88 27.96 15.01
N ARG A 458 -9.51 28.51 16.17
CA ARG A 458 -10.37 28.66 17.35
C ARG A 458 -11.30 29.87 17.25
N ASP A 459 -10.97 30.86 16.41
CA ASP A 459 -11.79 32.05 16.22
C ASP A 459 -12.88 31.81 15.15
N ARG A 460 -13.97 31.18 15.58
CA ARG A 460 -15.13 30.89 14.72
C ARG A 460 -15.75 32.17 14.13
N LYS A 461 -15.82 33.25 14.92
CA LYS A 461 -16.39 34.54 14.48
C LYS A 461 -15.50 35.17 13.41
N GLY A 462 -14.18 35.18 13.63
CA GLY A 462 -13.22 35.66 12.63
C GLY A 462 -13.28 34.85 11.33
N GLN A 463 -13.49 33.53 11.40
CA GLN A 463 -13.61 32.70 10.20
C GLN A 463 -14.84 33.04 9.36
N GLN A 464 -15.98 33.26 10.01
CA GLN A 464 -17.20 33.71 9.33
C GLN A 464 -17.02 35.13 8.74
N ALA A 465 -16.24 35.98 9.41
CA ALA A 465 -15.94 37.33 8.93
C ALA A 465 -15.07 37.35 7.65
N ILE A 466 -14.28 36.30 7.37
CA ILE A 466 -13.49 36.21 6.12
C ILE A 466 -14.41 36.15 4.89
N ILE A 467 -15.51 35.42 4.99
CA ILE A 467 -16.47 35.19 3.91
C ILE A 467 -17.67 36.14 3.95
N GLU A 468 -17.85 36.91 5.03
CA GLU A 468 -18.92 37.90 5.22
C GLU A 468 -20.30 37.32 4.86
N GLY A 469 -20.66 36.19 5.46
CA GLY A 469 -21.95 35.51 5.19
C GLY A 469 -22.09 34.93 3.77
N GLY A 470 -20.97 34.69 3.07
CA GLY A 470 -20.95 34.16 1.70
C GLY A 470 -20.88 35.22 0.61
N LYS A 471 -20.95 36.51 0.97
CA LYS A 471 -20.78 37.64 0.04
C LYS A 471 -19.39 37.65 -0.60
N ARG A 472 -18.36 37.25 0.16
CA ARG A 472 -16.97 37.10 -0.29
C ARG A 472 -16.70 35.64 -0.60
N ASN A 473 -16.41 35.35 -1.87
CA ASN A 473 -16.26 34.01 -2.42
C ASN A 473 -14.86 33.75 -3.03
N GLY A 474 -13.92 34.68 -2.80
CA GLY A 474 -12.57 34.64 -3.35
C GLY A 474 -12.46 35.22 -4.76
N GLY A 475 -13.47 35.96 -5.23
CA GLY A 475 -13.42 36.66 -6.51
C GLY A 475 -12.30 37.69 -6.59
N THR A 476 -11.96 38.12 -7.80
CA THR A 476 -10.84 39.02 -8.11
C THR A 476 -11.20 40.50 -8.04
N THR A 477 -12.30 40.85 -7.35
CA THR A 477 -12.72 42.22 -7.06
C THR A 477 -12.70 42.46 -5.55
N VAL A 478 -12.52 43.71 -5.12
CA VAL A 478 -12.39 44.05 -3.69
C VAL A 478 -13.60 43.62 -2.86
N ASP A 479 -14.81 43.67 -3.43
CA ASP A 479 -16.07 43.29 -2.79
C ASP A 479 -16.27 41.77 -2.69
N LYS A 480 -15.63 40.97 -3.56
CA LYS A 480 -15.73 39.51 -3.60
C LYS A 480 -14.54 38.77 -3.00
N ALA A 481 -13.39 39.43 -2.89
CA ALA A 481 -12.17 38.86 -2.31
C ALA A 481 -12.36 38.49 -0.83
N TYR A 482 -11.66 37.45 -0.37
CA TYR A 482 -11.69 37.07 1.04
C TYR A 482 -11.03 38.13 1.92
N ASN A 483 -11.56 38.35 3.12
CA ASN A 483 -10.99 39.32 4.07
C ASN A 483 -9.93 38.68 4.98
N GLY A 484 -8.82 38.23 4.37
CA GLY A 484 -7.75 37.47 5.02
C GLY A 484 -7.80 35.97 4.71
N THR A 485 -6.98 35.21 5.44
CA THR A 485 -6.78 33.76 5.29
C THR A 485 -7.06 33.02 6.60
N SER A 486 -7.34 31.72 6.52
CA SER A 486 -7.55 30.85 7.68
C SER A 486 -7.09 29.43 7.37
N PHE A 487 -7.29 28.50 8.32
CA PHE A 487 -6.97 27.09 8.11
C PHE A 487 -7.80 26.39 7.02
N LYS A 488 -9.02 26.88 6.68
CA LYS A 488 -9.86 26.34 5.58
C LYS A 488 -9.74 27.11 4.26
N LEU A 489 -9.17 28.32 4.34
CA LEU A 489 -8.95 29.25 3.23
C LEU A 489 -7.46 29.65 3.22
N PHE A 490 -6.60 28.64 3.06
CA PHE A 490 -5.16 28.73 3.20
C PHE A 490 -4.47 29.21 1.91
N TYR A 491 -4.85 30.40 1.48
CA TYR A 491 -4.31 31.06 0.28
C TYR A 491 -3.34 32.16 0.70
N LYS A 492 -2.05 31.99 0.39
CA LYS A 492 -0.98 32.95 0.74
C LYS A 492 0.09 33.09 -0.34
N THR A 493 0.31 32.05 -1.13
CA THR A 493 1.37 32.03 -2.14
C THR A 493 1.00 32.99 -3.27
N PRO A 494 1.87 33.95 -3.64
CA PRO A 494 1.63 34.84 -4.78
C PRO A 494 1.39 34.04 -6.07
N VAL A 495 0.46 34.50 -6.90
CA VAL A 495 0.16 33.83 -8.18
C VAL A 495 1.37 33.82 -9.12
N GLU A 496 2.22 34.83 -9.02
CA GLU A 496 3.44 35.02 -9.82
C GLU A 496 4.52 33.96 -9.50
N PHE A 497 4.37 33.21 -8.40
CA PHE A 497 5.28 32.12 -8.09
C PHE A 497 5.18 30.96 -9.10
N PHE A 498 4.01 30.76 -9.71
CA PHE A 498 3.74 29.68 -10.67
C PHE A 498 3.44 30.21 -12.08
N HIS A 499 3.74 29.41 -13.09
CA HIS A 499 3.37 29.63 -14.48
C HIS A 499 2.06 28.86 -14.79
N GLY A 500 0.94 29.34 -14.22
CA GLY A 500 -0.39 28.74 -14.36
C GLY A 500 -0.99 28.26 -13.02
N THR A 501 -2.30 27.98 -13.01
CA THR A 501 -3.05 27.80 -11.74
C THR A 501 -3.52 26.37 -11.44
N ASN A 502 -3.48 25.43 -12.38
CA ASN A 502 -4.04 24.08 -12.18
C ASN A 502 -3.11 22.96 -12.66
N VAL A 503 -2.96 21.94 -11.82
CA VAL A 503 -2.55 20.58 -12.21
C VAL A 503 -3.77 19.69 -11.96
N ASP A 504 -4.11 18.81 -12.90
CA ASP A 504 -5.17 17.78 -12.90
C ASP A 504 -6.27 17.90 -11.83
N LYS A 505 -7.52 18.13 -12.24
CA LYS A 505 -8.64 18.34 -11.32
C LYS A 505 -9.42 17.04 -11.06
N ASP A 506 -9.47 16.59 -9.81
CA ASP A 506 -10.37 15.53 -9.32
C ASP A 506 -11.62 16.14 -8.68
N LYS A 507 -12.72 15.38 -8.62
CA LYS A 507 -13.98 15.83 -7.98
C LYS A 507 -13.83 16.07 -6.47
N ALA A 508 -12.88 15.39 -5.82
CA ALA A 508 -12.56 15.57 -4.41
C ALA A 508 -11.61 16.75 -4.14
N ASP A 509 -10.94 17.29 -5.17
CA ASP A 509 -10.02 18.41 -5.02
C ASP A 509 -10.81 19.69 -4.64
N THR A 510 -10.44 20.32 -3.52
CA THR A 510 -11.14 21.54 -3.03
C THR A 510 -10.42 22.84 -3.36
N ASP A 511 -9.25 22.76 -3.99
CA ASP A 511 -8.47 23.91 -4.41
C ASP A 511 -9.22 24.73 -5.48
N ARG A 512 -9.14 26.05 -5.34
CA ARG A 512 -9.62 27.00 -6.35
C ARG A 512 -8.40 27.75 -6.85
N GLY A 513 -7.96 27.46 -8.08
CA GLY A 513 -6.77 28.04 -8.74
C GLY A 513 -6.21 29.32 -8.12
N ALA A 514 -6.46 30.49 -8.72
CA ALA A 514 -6.11 31.79 -8.12
C ALA A 514 -7.37 32.45 -7.53
N VAL A 515 -7.23 33.02 -6.33
CA VAL A 515 -8.29 33.75 -5.62
C VAL A 515 -7.83 35.13 -5.19
N GLY A 516 -8.78 36.05 -5.01
CA GLY A 516 -8.56 37.36 -4.41
C GLY A 516 -8.63 37.30 -2.88
N VAL A 517 -7.62 37.85 -2.21
CA VAL A 517 -7.57 38.02 -0.75
C VAL A 517 -7.16 39.46 -0.43
N LEU A 518 -7.86 40.09 0.51
CA LEU A 518 -7.51 41.40 1.02
C LEU A 518 -6.38 41.30 2.05
N ASP A 519 -5.37 42.14 1.91
CA ASP A 519 -4.34 42.32 2.93
C ASP A 519 -4.87 43.11 4.14
N ARG A 520 -4.01 43.36 5.14
CA ARG A 520 -4.38 44.10 6.35
C ARG A 520 -4.81 45.55 6.08
N HIS A 521 -4.46 46.10 4.93
CA HIS A 521 -4.84 47.46 4.51
C HIS A 521 -6.06 47.46 3.59
N GLY A 522 -6.67 46.30 3.34
CA GLY A 522 -7.83 46.17 2.46
C GLY A 522 -7.48 46.16 0.97
N ALA A 523 -6.20 46.08 0.61
CA ALA A 523 -5.79 46.01 -0.78
C ALA A 523 -5.91 44.58 -1.32
N LEU A 524 -6.46 44.44 -2.53
CA LEU A 524 -6.62 43.16 -3.20
C LEU A 524 -5.26 42.56 -3.59
N LYS A 525 -5.04 41.30 -3.22
CA LYS A 525 -3.90 40.47 -3.63
C LYS A 525 -4.40 39.19 -4.27
N LYS A 526 -3.76 38.79 -5.37
CA LYS A 526 -4.06 37.52 -6.05
C LYS A 526 -3.11 36.46 -5.54
N VAL A 527 -3.66 35.40 -4.97
CA VAL A 527 -2.88 34.33 -4.35
C VAL A 527 -3.45 32.97 -4.74
N VAL A 528 -2.60 31.96 -4.65
CA VAL A 528 -2.97 30.55 -4.76
C VAL A 528 -2.80 29.86 -3.41
N SER A 529 -3.33 28.65 -3.33
CA SER A 529 -3.28 27.84 -2.11
C SER A 529 -1.85 27.41 -1.75
N SER A 530 -1.54 27.48 -0.46
CA SER A 530 -0.19 27.24 0.08
C SER A 530 -0.02 25.90 0.79
N GLY A 531 -1.10 25.13 0.92
CA GLY A 531 -1.10 23.84 1.60
C GLY A 531 -0.49 22.73 0.77
N GLN A 532 -0.59 21.51 1.28
CA GLN A 532 0.03 20.35 0.66
C GLN A 532 -0.59 20.03 -0.71
N ARG A 533 0.26 19.76 -1.69
CA ARG A 533 -0.11 19.25 -3.03
C ARG A 533 0.56 17.92 -3.30
N ILE A 534 0.02 17.14 -4.24
CA ILE A 534 0.70 15.93 -4.74
C ILE A 534 1.85 16.36 -5.64
N THR A 535 1.52 17.21 -6.61
CA THR A 535 2.46 17.82 -7.56
C THR A 535 2.17 19.32 -7.62
N LEU A 536 3.20 20.14 -7.44
CA LEU A 536 3.08 21.58 -7.58
C LEU A 536 2.78 21.98 -9.03
N PRO A 537 2.05 23.09 -9.25
CA PRO A 537 1.98 23.74 -10.55
C PRO A 537 3.37 24.06 -11.10
N ASP A 538 3.42 24.34 -12.40
CA ASP A 538 4.67 24.65 -13.09
C ASP A 538 5.36 25.85 -12.43
N ILE A 539 6.61 25.69 -12.00
CA ILE A 539 7.43 26.75 -11.42
C ILE A 539 8.41 27.23 -12.50
N PRO A 540 8.44 28.54 -12.83
CA PRO A 540 9.36 29.09 -13.82
C PRO A 540 10.82 28.64 -13.62
N GLY A 541 11.41 28.04 -14.65
CA GLY A 541 12.80 27.56 -14.63
C GLY A 541 13.06 26.30 -13.80
N VAL A 542 12.00 25.67 -13.29
CA VAL A 542 12.06 24.43 -12.49
C VAL A 542 11.18 23.32 -13.08
N GLY A 543 9.96 23.65 -13.53
CA GLY A 543 8.99 22.68 -13.99
C GLY A 543 7.97 22.29 -12.90
N LYS A 544 7.25 21.18 -13.12
CA LYS A 544 6.36 20.58 -12.11
C LYS A 544 7.18 19.77 -11.11
N LEU A 545 6.86 19.90 -9.82
CA LEU A 545 7.59 19.24 -8.74
C LEU A 545 6.65 18.38 -7.90
N ARG A 546 6.96 17.08 -7.75
CA ARG A 546 6.23 16.17 -6.88
C ARG A 546 6.65 16.35 -5.42
N LEU A 547 5.68 16.32 -4.49
CA LEU A 547 5.93 16.45 -3.05
C LEU A 547 5.42 15.27 -2.22
N ARG A 548 4.48 14.46 -2.74
CA ARG A 548 3.91 13.30 -2.04
C ARG A 548 4.30 12.01 -2.75
N TYR A 549 4.95 11.09 -2.04
CA TYR A 549 5.45 9.82 -2.55
C TYR A 549 4.80 8.67 -1.77
N PRO A 550 3.70 8.10 -2.27
CA PRO A 550 3.07 6.93 -1.66
C PRO A 550 4.01 5.74 -1.68
N ILE A 551 4.32 5.19 -0.50
CA ILE A 551 5.26 4.06 -0.31
C ILE A 551 4.61 2.88 0.39
N MET A 552 3.29 2.91 0.53
CA MET A 552 2.52 1.87 1.20
C MET A 552 2.80 0.48 0.62
N PRO A 553 2.88 -0.54 1.50
CA PRO A 553 2.88 -1.91 1.05
C PRO A 553 1.49 -2.30 0.55
N LEU A 554 1.46 -3.36 -0.24
CA LEU A 554 0.23 -3.93 -0.77
C LEU A 554 0.02 -5.32 -0.17
N THR A 555 -1.24 -5.68 0.08
CA THR A 555 -1.62 -7.05 0.37
C THR A 555 -1.53 -7.85 -0.93
N ARG A 556 -0.49 -8.69 -1.08
CA ARG A 556 -0.09 -9.32 -2.35
C ARG A 556 -0.90 -10.56 -2.72
N GLU A 557 -2.22 -10.48 -2.65
CA GLU A 557 -3.12 -11.56 -3.02
C GLU A 557 -4.42 -11.08 -3.68
N GLY A 558 -5.17 -12.02 -4.23
CA GLY A 558 -6.47 -11.80 -4.85
C GLY A 558 -6.38 -10.95 -6.12
N ASN A 559 -7.33 -10.02 -6.28
CA ASN A 559 -7.51 -9.25 -7.52
C ASN A 559 -6.27 -8.46 -7.96
N GLN A 560 -5.42 -8.03 -7.02
CA GLN A 560 -4.20 -7.28 -7.38
C GLN A 560 -3.24 -8.12 -8.23
N VAL A 561 -2.98 -9.36 -7.84
CA VAL A 561 -2.07 -10.26 -8.55
C VAL A 561 -2.66 -10.67 -9.89
N GLY A 562 -3.95 -11.02 -9.91
CA GLY A 562 -4.64 -11.37 -11.16
C GLY A 562 -4.59 -10.23 -12.19
N LYS A 563 -4.73 -8.98 -11.71
CA LYS A 563 -4.66 -7.78 -12.53
C LYS A 563 -3.30 -7.57 -13.19
N GLU A 564 -2.22 -7.66 -12.42
CA GLU A 564 -0.85 -7.57 -12.94
C GLU A 564 -0.54 -8.73 -13.90
N LEU A 565 -0.98 -9.95 -13.58
CA LEU A 565 -0.76 -11.12 -14.41
C LEU A 565 -1.45 -10.99 -15.77
N ASP A 566 -2.71 -10.55 -15.79
CA ASP A 566 -3.44 -10.35 -17.05
C ASP A 566 -2.87 -9.20 -17.88
N ALA A 567 -2.38 -8.15 -17.22
CA ALA A 567 -1.63 -7.08 -17.88
C ALA A 567 -0.37 -7.62 -18.58
N VAL A 568 0.44 -8.43 -17.86
CA VAL A 568 1.63 -9.07 -18.41
C VAL A 568 1.29 -10.01 -19.57
N LYS A 569 0.25 -10.84 -19.44
CA LYS A 569 -0.23 -11.70 -20.54
C LYS A 569 -0.55 -10.89 -21.80
N ASP A 570 -1.25 -9.77 -21.67
CA ASP A 570 -1.60 -8.92 -22.81
C ASP A 570 -0.37 -8.26 -23.45
N VAL A 571 0.65 -7.88 -22.65
CA VAL A 571 1.94 -7.41 -23.20
C VAL A 571 2.62 -8.50 -24.02
N LEU A 572 2.72 -9.71 -23.47
CA LEU A 572 3.39 -10.83 -24.12
C LEU A 572 2.67 -11.24 -25.42
N ASN A 573 1.33 -11.31 -25.40
CA ASN A 573 0.54 -11.67 -26.56
C ASN A 573 0.53 -10.59 -27.65
N HIS A 574 0.76 -9.32 -27.30
CA HIS A 574 0.78 -8.21 -28.26
C HIS A 574 2.05 -7.37 -28.12
N LEU A 575 3.21 -8.01 -28.08
CA LEU A 575 4.53 -7.37 -27.90
C LEU A 575 4.79 -6.25 -28.92
N LYS A 576 4.29 -6.36 -30.15
CA LYS A 576 4.38 -5.29 -31.15
C LYS A 576 3.68 -4.00 -30.70
N ASN A 577 2.55 -4.13 -30.01
CA ASN A 577 1.72 -3.02 -29.57
C ASN A 577 2.15 -2.48 -28.19
N PHE A 578 2.61 -3.37 -27.30
CA PHE A 578 2.95 -3.02 -25.91
C PHE A 578 4.44 -3.08 -25.57
N GLY A 579 5.31 -3.50 -26.48
CA GLY A 579 6.76 -3.61 -26.24
C GLY A 579 7.42 -2.28 -25.90
N GLY A 580 6.82 -1.15 -26.28
CA GLY A 580 7.24 0.19 -25.86
C GLY A 580 7.01 0.50 -24.37
N TYR A 581 6.24 -0.32 -23.65
CA TYR A 581 6.02 -0.21 -22.21
C TYR A 581 6.93 -1.13 -21.40
N LEU A 582 7.71 -2.01 -22.02
CA LEU A 582 8.71 -2.78 -21.29
C LEU A 582 9.91 -1.87 -20.97
N ASP A 583 10.38 -1.93 -19.72
CA ASP A 583 11.55 -1.15 -19.27
C ASP A 583 12.81 -1.56 -20.05
N GLN A 584 12.95 -2.86 -20.32
CA GLN A 584 13.92 -3.40 -21.26
C GLN A 584 13.18 -3.95 -22.49
N LYS A 585 13.41 -3.31 -23.63
CA LYS A 585 12.84 -3.78 -24.90
C LYS A 585 13.46 -5.15 -25.25
N PRO A 586 12.64 -6.18 -25.53
CA PRO A 586 13.16 -7.46 -26.00
C PRO A 586 13.96 -7.26 -27.28
N SER A 587 15.14 -7.88 -27.35
CA SER A 587 16.04 -7.84 -28.51
C SER A 587 15.35 -8.29 -29.82
N ALA A 588 14.30 -9.11 -29.70
CA ALA A 588 13.50 -9.65 -30.80
C ALA A 588 12.57 -8.63 -31.50
N LEU A 589 12.47 -7.38 -31.02
CA LEU A 589 11.77 -6.32 -31.78
C LEU A 589 12.55 -5.85 -33.03
N ALA A 590 13.79 -6.35 -33.22
CA ALA A 590 14.44 -6.36 -34.52
C ALA A 590 13.90 -7.54 -35.36
N GLY A 591 12.72 -7.34 -35.97
CA GLY A 591 12.23 -8.16 -37.07
C GLY A 591 12.39 -9.67 -36.92
N SER A 592 11.87 -10.28 -35.85
CA SER A 592 11.67 -11.72 -35.87
C SER A 592 10.53 -12.03 -36.85
N ALA A 593 10.86 -12.74 -37.93
CA ALA A 593 9.90 -13.42 -38.77
C ALA A 593 8.86 -14.09 -37.87
N LEU A 594 7.57 -14.02 -38.24
CA LEU A 594 6.60 -14.97 -37.73
C LEU A 594 7.25 -16.35 -37.87
N THR A 595 7.45 -17.08 -36.77
CA THR A 595 7.81 -18.50 -36.85
C THR A 595 6.77 -19.14 -37.75
N GLN A 596 7.18 -19.42 -38.98
CA GLN A 596 6.35 -20.08 -39.97
C GLN A 596 6.05 -21.46 -39.38
N ALA A 597 4.79 -21.91 -39.46
CA ALA A 597 4.40 -23.18 -38.85
C ALA A 597 5.31 -24.31 -39.38
N ASP A 598 5.70 -25.23 -38.49
CA ASP A 598 6.52 -26.39 -38.85
C ASP A 598 5.82 -27.18 -39.97
N SER A 599 6.59 -27.61 -40.96
CA SER A 599 6.07 -28.41 -42.06
C SER A 599 5.79 -29.83 -41.59
N HIS A 600 4.60 -30.35 -41.90
CA HIS A 600 4.11 -31.63 -41.39
C HIS A 600 4.23 -32.73 -42.44
N PHE A 601 4.92 -33.82 -42.08
CA PHE A 601 5.12 -34.97 -42.96
C PHE A 601 4.71 -36.27 -42.28
N ARG A 602 4.48 -37.29 -43.10
CA ARG A 602 4.15 -38.66 -42.69
C ARG A 602 4.99 -39.68 -43.44
N THR A 603 5.40 -40.75 -42.77
CA THR A 603 6.03 -41.93 -43.40
C THR A 603 5.01 -42.74 -44.22
N SER A 604 5.48 -43.61 -45.12
CA SER A 604 4.57 -44.58 -45.75
C SER A 604 4.02 -45.55 -44.69
N VAL A 605 2.85 -46.15 -44.92
CA VAL A 605 2.42 -47.26 -44.06
C VAL A 605 3.44 -48.41 -44.16
N THR A 606 3.81 -49.03 -43.03
CA THR A 606 4.75 -50.17 -43.01
C THR A 606 4.20 -51.35 -43.85
N ASN A 607 5.14 -52.11 -44.44
CA ASN A 607 4.89 -53.38 -45.13
C ASN A 607 5.41 -54.62 -44.38
N GLN A 608 5.90 -54.47 -43.14
CA GLN A 608 6.40 -55.59 -42.31
C GLN A 608 5.50 -55.89 -41.11
N ASP A 609 5.37 -57.18 -40.82
CA ASP A 609 4.66 -57.72 -39.66
C ASP A 609 5.48 -58.87 -39.06
N PRO A 610 5.91 -58.81 -37.78
CA PRO A 610 5.72 -57.73 -36.80
C PRO A 610 6.59 -56.47 -37.11
N PRO A 611 6.17 -55.25 -36.72
CA PRO A 611 5.21 -54.94 -35.65
C PRO A 611 3.74 -54.74 -36.07
N GLY A 612 3.41 -54.71 -37.37
CA GLY A 612 2.03 -54.60 -37.87
C GLY A 612 1.71 -53.19 -38.42
N HIS A 613 0.59 -53.03 -39.13
CA HIS A 613 0.25 -51.80 -39.88
C HIS A 613 0.22 -50.53 -39.04
N HIS A 614 1.14 -49.59 -39.32
CA HIS A 614 1.23 -48.26 -38.70
C HIS A 614 2.03 -47.28 -39.58
N PHE A 615 2.12 -46.02 -39.16
CA PHE A 615 2.95 -44.97 -39.78
C PHE A 615 3.39 -43.98 -38.70
N HIS A 616 4.37 -43.13 -39.02
CA HIS A 616 4.78 -42.07 -38.10
C HIS A 616 4.65 -40.69 -38.74
N GLU A 617 4.42 -39.69 -37.89
CA GLU A 617 4.37 -38.29 -38.27
C GLU A 617 5.65 -37.60 -37.81
N LEU A 618 6.05 -36.55 -38.51
CA LEU A 618 7.20 -35.72 -38.15
C LEU A 618 6.92 -34.26 -38.52
N TYR A 619 7.52 -33.37 -37.74
CA TYR A 619 7.42 -31.93 -37.93
C TYR A 619 8.84 -31.39 -38.16
N ILE A 620 9.02 -30.63 -39.23
CA ILE A 620 10.30 -30.03 -39.60
C ILE A 620 10.17 -28.52 -39.44
N ASP A 621 11.06 -27.91 -38.66
CA ASP A 621 11.04 -26.47 -38.48
C ASP A 621 11.40 -25.72 -39.78
N TYR A 622 11.12 -24.43 -39.81
CA TYR A 622 11.32 -23.62 -41.00
C TYR A 622 12.80 -23.53 -41.43
N ASP A 623 13.73 -23.48 -40.49
CA ASP A 623 15.15 -23.30 -40.79
C ASP A 623 15.73 -24.60 -41.39
N ASP A 624 15.33 -25.75 -40.84
CA ASP A 624 15.64 -27.07 -41.38
C ASP A 624 15.02 -27.26 -42.78
N MET A 625 13.81 -26.75 -43.02
CA MET A 625 13.19 -26.76 -44.35
C MET A 625 13.98 -25.91 -45.37
N GLN A 626 14.58 -24.79 -44.94
CA GLN A 626 15.48 -24.01 -45.79
C GLN A 626 16.77 -24.76 -46.11
N ASP A 627 17.29 -25.53 -45.16
CA ASP A 627 18.50 -26.32 -45.37
C ASP A 627 18.24 -27.52 -46.29
N LEU A 628 17.09 -28.19 -46.15
CA LEU A 628 16.62 -29.19 -47.12
C LEU A 628 16.49 -28.59 -48.53
N ALA A 629 15.92 -27.39 -48.68
CA ALA A 629 15.78 -26.70 -49.96
C ALA A 629 17.14 -26.36 -50.61
N LYS A 630 18.21 -26.18 -49.81
CA LYS A 630 19.59 -26.00 -50.29
C LYS A 630 20.29 -27.34 -50.64
N GLY A 631 19.60 -28.46 -50.52
CA GLY A 631 20.12 -29.81 -50.74
C GLY A 631 20.95 -30.35 -49.57
N LEU A 632 20.85 -29.75 -48.38
CA LEU A 632 21.46 -30.29 -47.17
C LEU A 632 20.58 -31.40 -46.58
N THR A 633 21.15 -32.13 -45.62
CA THR A 633 20.49 -33.25 -44.95
C THR A 633 20.21 -32.88 -43.51
N VAL A 634 19.00 -33.16 -43.03
CA VAL A 634 18.52 -32.83 -41.68
C VAL A 634 18.16 -34.10 -40.93
N THR A 635 18.36 -34.12 -39.61
CA THR A 635 17.99 -35.25 -38.76
C THR A 635 16.78 -34.91 -37.89
N VAL A 636 15.72 -35.70 -37.98
CA VAL A 636 14.43 -35.46 -37.31
C VAL A 636 13.91 -36.72 -36.62
N GLY A 637 13.24 -36.54 -35.49
CA GLY A 637 12.56 -37.63 -34.78
C GLY A 637 11.10 -37.75 -35.21
N THR A 638 10.58 -38.97 -35.26
CA THR A 638 9.16 -39.21 -35.56
C THR A 638 8.32 -39.35 -34.29
N THR A 639 7.00 -39.22 -34.42
CA THR A 639 6.04 -39.57 -33.36
C THR A 639 6.11 -41.05 -33.02
N THR A 640 5.66 -41.42 -31.81
CA THR A 640 5.54 -42.82 -31.41
C THR A 640 4.24 -43.41 -31.94
N ASP A 641 4.34 -44.48 -32.73
CA ASP A 641 3.20 -45.31 -33.11
C ASP A 641 3.59 -46.79 -32.98
N ASN A 642 2.61 -47.64 -32.68
CA ASN A 642 2.81 -49.07 -32.44
C ASN A 642 4.02 -49.39 -31.52
N SER A 643 4.12 -48.63 -30.42
CA SER A 643 5.13 -48.73 -29.36
C SER A 643 6.59 -48.44 -29.75
N HIS A 644 6.87 -47.78 -30.88
CA HIS A 644 8.22 -47.32 -31.24
C HIS A 644 8.21 -46.01 -32.05
N SER A 645 9.38 -45.48 -32.36
CA SER A 645 9.61 -44.25 -33.15
C SER A 645 10.97 -44.35 -33.83
N HIS A 646 11.22 -43.50 -34.83
CA HIS A 646 12.47 -43.46 -35.57
C HIS A 646 13.20 -42.13 -35.46
N GLN A 647 14.52 -42.18 -35.66
CA GLN A 647 15.34 -41.03 -36.01
C GLN A 647 15.69 -41.09 -37.51
N LEU A 648 15.20 -40.13 -38.27
CA LEU A 648 15.34 -40.07 -39.72
C LEU A 648 16.38 -39.01 -40.12
N GLU A 649 17.26 -39.37 -41.05
CA GLU A 649 18.13 -38.44 -41.76
C GLU A 649 17.53 -38.23 -43.15
N ILE A 650 17.09 -37.01 -43.45
CA ILE A 650 16.23 -36.69 -44.60
C ILE A 650 16.85 -35.63 -45.51
N SER A 651 16.55 -35.69 -46.81
CA SER A 651 16.92 -34.66 -47.79
C SER A 651 15.75 -34.37 -48.74
N TYR A 652 15.85 -33.26 -49.48
CA TYR A 652 14.94 -32.95 -50.58
C TYR A 652 15.58 -33.30 -51.92
N ASP A 653 14.93 -34.17 -52.71
CA ASP A 653 15.34 -34.46 -54.09
C ASP A 653 14.67 -33.48 -55.05
N ALA A 654 15.45 -32.52 -55.55
CA ALA A 654 14.97 -31.48 -56.46
C ALA A 654 14.51 -32.01 -57.84
N ASN A 655 14.95 -33.22 -58.25
CA ASN A 655 14.55 -33.79 -59.55
C ASN A 655 13.19 -34.49 -59.48
N THR A 656 12.89 -35.14 -58.35
CA THR A 656 11.61 -35.83 -58.13
C THR A 656 10.62 -35.03 -57.31
N HIS A 657 11.03 -33.87 -56.78
CA HIS A 657 10.28 -33.01 -55.86
C HIS A 657 9.73 -33.77 -54.64
N THR A 658 10.52 -34.71 -54.10
CA THR A 658 10.12 -35.53 -52.95
C THR A 658 11.15 -35.47 -51.83
N TYR A 659 10.66 -35.60 -50.59
CA TYR A 659 11.51 -35.71 -49.41
C TYR A 659 11.86 -37.17 -49.19
N LYS A 660 13.16 -37.46 -49.06
CA LYS A 660 13.69 -38.82 -48.99
C LYS A 660 14.40 -39.08 -47.66
N ILE A 661 14.17 -40.27 -47.13
CA ILE A 661 14.87 -40.80 -45.96
C ILE A 661 16.16 -41.46 -46.45
N HIS A 662 17.31 -40.94 -46.04
CA HIS A 662 18.63 -41.50 -46.29
C HIS A 662 19.05 -42.50 -45.23
N LYS A 663 18.79 -42.16 -43.96
CA LYS A 663 19.01 -43.08 -42.85
C LYS A 663 17.81 -43.10 -41.91
N CYS A 664 17.58 -44.25 -41.32
CA CYS A 664 16.55 -44.50 -40.34
C CYS A 664 17.19 -45.32 -39.22
N ASP A 665 17.25 -44.74 -38.01
CA ASP A 665 17.97 -45.29 -36.86
C ASP A 665 19.43 -45.68 -37.18
N GLY A 666 20.09 -44.84 -37.99
CA GLY A 666 21.47 -45.04 -38.44
C GLY A 666 21.66 -46.09 -39.54
N LYS A 667 20.59 -46.72 -40.04
CA LYS A 667 20.61 -47.71 -41.14
C LYS A 667 20.05 -47.12 -42.43
N ALA A 668 20.39 -47.69 -43.59
CA ALA A 668 19.95 -47.18 -44.90
C ALA A 668 18.43 -47.32 -45.16
N THR A 669 17.73 -48.17 -44.39
CA THR A 669 16.28 -48.40 -44.49
C THR A 669 15.71 -48.55 -43.08
N CYS A 670 14.47 -48.13 -42.87
CA CYS A 670 13.79 -48.36 -41.60
C CYS A 670 13.60 -49.86 -41.37
N TRP A 671 13.90 -50.32 -40.16
CA TRP A 671 13.90 -51.74 -39.82
C TRP A 671 12.50 -52.34 -39.80
N ASP A 672 11.48 -51.50 -39.67
CA ASP A 672 10.08 -51.83 -39.56
C ASP A 672 9.36 -51.74 -40.93
N GLY A 673 10.04 -51.41 -42.03
CA GLY A 673 9.48 -51.51 -43.38
C GLY A 673 8.92 -50.23 -44.01
N HIS A 674 9.16 -49.05 -43.43
CA HIS A 674 8.82 -47.80 -44.09
C HIS A 674 9.64 -47.56 -45.37
N SER A 675 8.98 -47.03 -46.40
CA SER A 675 9.62 -46.60 -47.64
C SER A 675 10.52 -45.39 -47.41
N ALA A 676 11.50 -45.20 -48.29
CA ALA A 676 12.42 -44.07 -48.21
C ALA A 676 11.80 -42.73 -48.62
N VAL A 677 10.47 -42.61 -48.77
CA VAL A 677 9.79 -41.39 -49.21
C VAL A 677 8.83 -40.91 -48.12
N LEU A 678 8.88 -39.61 -47.85
CA LEU A 678 7.96 -38.91 -46.96
C LEU A 678 6.85 -38.21 -47.75
N TYR A 679 5.66 -38.16 -47.15
CA TYR A 679 4.48 -37.52 -47.74
C TYR A 679 4.16 -36.25 -46.95
N SER A 680 4.09 -35.11 -47.64
CA SER A 680 3.62 -33.85 -47.07
C SER A 680 2.15 -33.96 -46.70
N MET A 681 1.78 -33.48 -45.52
CA MET A 681 0.41 -33.47 -45.01
C MET A 681 -0.22 -32.08 -45.03
N ASP A 682 0.56 -31.07 -45.43
CA ASP A 682 0.16 -29.66 -45.60
C ASP A 682 -0.48 -29.35 -46.96
#